data_AF-A0A2E6EKA7-F1
#
_entry.id   AF-A0A2E6EKA7-F1
#
_cell.length_a   1.000
_cell.length_b   1.000
_cell.length_c   1.000
_cell.angle_alpha   90.00
_cell.angle_beta   90.00
_cell.angle_gamma   90.00
#
_symmetry.space_group_name_H-M   'P 1'
#
loop_
_entity.id
_entity.type
_entity.pdbx_description
1 polymer ?
#
loop_
_entity_poly.entity_id
_entity_poly.type
_entity_poly.pdbx_seq_one_letter_code
_entity_poly.pdbx_strand_id
1 'polypeptide(L)'
;MPTPDLYPIPLATLADRLFHEIENGESIYYLPRRDWWLPDPSRDLHRKHFGKSIATPVGPAAGPHTQLAQNLVLSWLAGGRFMELKTVQLDDQLVIPRPCIHVPHIGYNVEWSQELRIPESALEYIKGWYLIHVLASEHGPGLWPGAECLFDLSVGYDLDGIRSEPVRRYIETLRDASGVLAALRSELPPHLRHWADVSCPPCVSDTVTISTFHGCPAHEIEAIATQLMHWGLHTVVKLNPTLLGYQRARHMLDEMGYDYIQLEAQDFDNDLQWDQLMDMLPRLEALADTAGLGFGVKFSNTLICRSEEAPFGDQACYLSGPPLFVLSSTLAAEFREATRPELPITFSAGIDAKNLPAAISSGLMPVTSCSDLLKGRGYGRLTKQVRALEREMKLRDCGDLDTYLTGAANSPLEGAQRQLREMVDAAVADPRYRRERNQKPPNKINSDLELLDCITCDKCVPVCPNAANFTVALPTGHHEGALLRWKDQHIEMEPGAPLLIAKKHQIGNTGDLCNLCGECDTWCPEDGGPYIVKPTVFLTEQSFADHPHRDAFLLSPERDQISWRRHGETIRYRRRDEQRAVLETPAGTLELLDDQPLSSLGQGEVQLADIITMRLYLSALSEAGSSIWLPPLPETNPLEAGREP
;
A
#
# COMPACT_ATOMS: atom_id res chain seq x y z
N MET A 1 -18.14 12.13 13.42
CA MET A 1 -16.87 11.38 13.25
C MET A 1 -16.42 11.61 11.82
N PRO A 2 -15.12 11.75 11.57
CA PRO A 2 -14.60 11.80 10.21
C PRO A 2 -15.00 10.51 9.47
N THR A 3 -15.32 10.65 8.19
CA THR A 3 -15.60 9.53 7.28
C THR A 3 -14.37 8.61 7.22
N PRO A 4 -14.51 7.29 7.42
CA PRO A 4 -13.41 6.34 7.22
C PRO A 4 -12.87 6.42 5.79
N ASP A 5 -11.56 6.33 5.62
CA ASP A 5 -10.94 6.36 4.29
C ASP A 5 -10.83 4.97 3.65
N LEU A 6 -10.83 3.91 4.47
CA LEU A 6 -10.65 2.53 4.03
C LEU A 6 -11.62 1.60 4.78
N TYR A 7 -12.12 0.60 4.06
CA TYR A 7 -13.03 -0.43 4.56
C TYR A 7 -12.36 -1.79 4.32
N PRO A 8 -11.81 -2.42 5.37
CA PRO A 8 -11.15 -3.72 5.27
C PRO A 8 -12.01 -4.80 4.62
N ILE A 9 -11.42 -5.56 3.70
CA ILE A 9 -12.10 -6.68 3.02
C ILE A 9 -12.16 -7.89 3.96
N PRO A 10 -13.31 -8.60 4.08
CA PRO A 10 -13.40 -9.82 4.87
C PRO A 10 -12.39 -10.89 4.44
N LEU A 11 -11.91 -11.71 5.37
CA LEU A 11 -10.92 -12.75 5.04
C LEU A 11 -11.48 -13.76 4.02
N ALA A 12 -12.75 -14.13 4.14
CA ALA A 12 -13.42 -15.04 3.21
C ALA A 12 -13.26 -14.57 1.76
N THR A 13 -13.52 -13.28 1.51
CA THR A 13 -13.41 -12.67 0.18
C THR A 13 -11.96 -12.63 -0.32
N LEU A 14 -11.00 -12.26 0.54
CA LEU A 14 -9.59 -12.27 0.19
C LEU A 14 -9.10 -13.68 -0.17
N ALA A 15 -9.44 -14.67 0.65
CA ALA A 15 -9.03 -16.06 0.48
C ALA A 15 -9.64 -16.69 -0.78
N ASP A 16 -10.93 -16.45 -1.03
CA ASP A 16 -11.66 -16.91 -2.21
C ASP A 16 -11.05 -16.36 -3.51
N ARG A 17 -10.83 -15.04 -3.56
CA ARG A 17 -10.16 -14.40 -4.68
C ARG A 17 -8.75 -14.97 -4.88
N LEU A 18 -7.98 -15.11 -3.80
CA LEU A 18 -6.63 -15.64 -3.84
C LEU A 18 -6.61 -17.06 -4.43
N PHE A 19 -7.54 -17.92 -4.01
CA PHE A 19 -7.69 -19.28 -4.52
C PHE A 19 -7.91 -19.28 -6.04
N HIS A 20 -8.89 -18.54 -6.53
CA HIS A 20 -9.19 -18.47 -7.96
C HIS A 20 -8.05 -17.86 -8.79
N GLU A 21 -7.38 -16.84 -8.28
CA GLU A 21 -6.22 -16.23 -8.96
C GLU A 21 -5.02 -17.19 -9.05
N ILE A 22 -4.84 -18.06 -8.05
CA ILE A 22 -3.83 -19.14 -8.10
C ILE A 22 -4.19 -20.18 -9.15
N GLU A 23 -5.44 -20.63 -9.22
CA GLU A 23 -5.90 -21.60 -10.21
C GLU A 23 -5.76 -21.09 -11.66
N ASN A 24 -6.06 -19.80 -11.88
CA ASN A 24 -5.90 -19.16 -13.18
C ASN A 24 -4.42 -18.92 -13.56
N GLY A 25 -3.55 -18.74 -12.56
CA GLY A 25 -2.09 -18.75 -12.73
C GLY A 25 -1.44 -17.50 -13.34
N GLU A 26 -2.22 -16.46 -13.68
CA GLU A 26 -1.72 -15.25 -14.36
C GLU A 26 -1.13 -14.20 -13.40
N SER A 27 -1.86 -13.90 -12.33
CA SER A 27 -1.50 -12.88 -11.33
C SER A 27 -2.22 -13.13 -10.02
N ILE A 28 -1.65 -12.66 -8.91
CA ILE A 28 -2.34 -12.56 -7.61
C ILE A 28 -2.47 -11.08 -7.27
N TYR A 29 -3.68 -10.61 -6.98
CA TYR A 29 -4.03 -9.23 -6.68
C TYR A 29 -3.41 -8.24 -7.67
N TYR A 30 -3.45 -8.60 -8.96
CA TYR A 30 -2.84 -7.89 -10.10
C TYR A 30 -1.32 -7.87 -10.17
N LEU A 31 -0.60 -8.50 -9.25
CA LEU A 31 0.84 -8.72 -9.42
C LEU A 31 1.06 -9.91 -10.35
N PRO A 32 1.54 -9.70 -11.59
CA PRO A 32 1.69 -10.78 -12.56
C PRO A 32 2.80 -11.74 -12.10
N ARG A 33 2.64 -13.01 -12.43
CA ARG A 33 3.58 -14.08 -12.03
C ARG A 33 5.06 -13.77 -12.34
N ARG A 34 5.33 -13.08 -13.45
CA ARG A 34 6.69 -12.66 -13.85
C ARG A 34 7.36 -11.70 -12.87
N ASP A 35 6.56 -11.00 -12.06
CA ASP A 35 7.02 -10.04 -11.06
C ASP A 35 7.00 -10.66 -9.65
N TRP A 36 6.73 -11.96 -9.51
CA TRP A 36 6.94 -12.67 -8.26
C TRP A 36 8.43 -12.94 -8.04
N TRP A 37 8.87 -12.85 -6.80
CA TRP A 37 10.18 -13.33 -6.41
C TRP A 37 10.08 -14.78 -5.96
N LEU A 38 10.85 -15.64 -6.63
CA LEU A 38 11.09 -17.02 -6.24
C LEU A 38 12.55 -17.14 -5.79
N PRO A 39 12.82 -17.74 -4.61
CA PRO A 39 14.18 -17.93 -4.12
C PRO A 39 15.07 -18.64 -5.15
N ASP A 40 16.30 -18.15 -5.31
CA ASP A 40 17.33 -18.84 -6.07
C ASP A 40 18.08 -19.79 -5.13
N PRO A 41 17.97 -21.12 -5.28
CA PRO A 41 18.61 -22.06 -4.36
C PRO A 41 20.14 -22.02 -4.39
N SER A 42 20.75 -21.31 -5.36
CA SER A 42 22.20 -21.07 -5.43
C SER A 42 22.66 -19.84 -4.66
N ARG A 43 21.74 -19.04 -4.10
CA ARG A 43 22.04 -17.78 -3.40
C ARG A 43 21.23 -17.69 -2.12
N ASP A 44 21.93 -17.73 -1.00
CA ASP A 44 21.33 -17.56 0.31
C ASP A 44 21.21 -16.07 0.67
N LEU A 45 19.98 -15.56 0.67
CA LEU A 45 19.65 -14.20 1.09
C LEU A 45 19.14 -14.14 2.55
N HIS A 46 19.21 -15.26 3.29
CA HIS A 46 18.71 -15.30 4.65
C HIS A 46 19.50 -14.38 5.57
N ARG A 47 18.75 -13.76 6.49
CA ARG A 47 19.33 -12.97 7.56
C ARG A 47 18.57 -13.20 8.85
N LYS A 48 19.25 -13.02 9.97
CA LYS A 48 18.60 -12.88 11.27
C LYS A 48 18.45 -11.41 11.63
N HIS A 49 17.24 -11.00 11.97
CA HIS A 49 16.95 -9.73 12.60
C HIS A 49 16.43 -10.01 14.02
N PHE A 50 17.19 -9.60 15.02
CA PHE A 50 16.91 -9.89 16.44
C PHE A 50 16.58 -11.36 16.74
N GLY A 51 17.31 -12.28 16.10
CA GLY A 51 17.14 -13.73 16.27
C GLY A 51 16.09 -14.37 15.35
N LYS A 52 15.23 -13.58 14.69
CA LYS A 52 14.23 -14.06 13.74
C LYS A 52 14.77 -14.15 12.32
N SER A 53 14.50 -15.28 11.64
CA SER A 53 14.93 -15.51 10.26
C SER A 53 14.01 -14.78 9.27
N ILE A 54 14.62 -14.07 8.33
CA ILE A 54 13.96 -13.48 7.15
C ILE A 54 14.66 -13.99 5.89
N ALA A 55 13.92 -14.44 4.88
CA ALA A 55 14.50 -14.99 3.65
C ALA A 55 15.12 -13.94 2.72
N THR A 56 14.80 -12.66 2.91
CA THR A 56 15.48 -11.53 2.28
C THR A 56 15.61 -10.39 3.29
N PRO A 57 16.67 -9.55 3.23
CA PRO A 57 16.81 -8.39 4.10
C PRO A 57 16.02 -7.17 3.59
N VAL A 58 15.00 -7.38 2.76
CA VAL A 58 14.33 -6.34 1.97
C VAL A 58 12.83 -6.35 2.26
N GLY A 59 12.18 -5.19 2.22
CA GLY A 59 10.74 -5.13 2.12
C GLY A 59 10.18 -3.71 2.06
N PRO A 60 8.87 -3.54 2.26
CA PRO A 60 8.24 -2.22 2.29
C PRO A 60 8.50 -1.50 3.63
N ALA A 61 8.57 -0.17 3.59
CA ALA A 61 8.62 0.66 4.80
C ALA A 61 7.22 0.94 5.35
N ALA A 62 7.11 1.43 6.59
CA ALA A 62 5.84 1.93 7.14
C ALA A 62 5.26 2.96 6.18
N GLY A 63 4.08 2.65 5.62
CA GLY A 63 3.51 3.47 4.57
C GLY A 63 2.31 2.83 3.89
N PRO A 64 1.90 3.34 2.73
CA PRO A 64 0.66 2.90 2.08
C PRO A 64 0.71 1.43 1.62
N HIS A 65 1.89 0.84 1.42
CA HIS A 65 2.05 -0.57 1.04
C HIS A 65 1.95 -1.57 2.20
N THR A 66 1.75 -1.12 3.45
CA THR A 66 1.76 -1.99 4.65
C THR A 66 0.58 -1.78 5.59
N GLN A 67 -0.58 -1.38 5.04
CA GLN A 67 -1.81 -1.15 5.82
C GLN A 67 -2.88 -2.24 5.66
N LEU A 68 -3.06 -2.81 4.46
CA LEU A 68 -4.12 -3.77 4.16
C LEU A 68 -3.54 -5.18 3.94
N ALA A 69 -4.34 -6.22 4.17
CA ALA A 69 -3.91 -7.61 4.09
C ALA A 69 -3.34 -7.98 2.71
N GLN A 70 -4.01 -7.56 1.62
CA GLN A 70 -3.53 -7.78 0.26
C GLN A 70 -2.23 -7.03 -0.03
N ASN A 71 -1.99 -5.88 0.59
CA ASN A 71 -0.76 -5.11 0.42
C ASN A 71 0.45 -5.88 0.98
N LEU A 72 0.25 -6.56 2.12
CA LEU A 72 1.26 -7.42 2.73
C LEU A 72 1.52 -8.66 1.89
N VAL A 73 0.48 -9.31 1.37
CA VAL A 73 0.62 -10.44 0.43
C VAL A 73 1.38 -10.01 -0.82
N LEU A 74 1.01 -8.89 -1.45
CA LEU A 74 1.69 -8.33 -2.63
C LEU A 74 3.16 -8.04 -2.37
N SER A 75 3.48 -7.45 -1.21
CA SER A 75 4.86 -7.21 -0.78
C SER A 75 5.64 -8.52 -0.64
N TRP A 76 5.01 -9.55 -0.08
CA TRP A 76 5.62 -10.86 0.12
C TRP A 76 5.87 -11.58 -1.22
N LEU A 77 4.88 -11.59 -2.11
CA LEU A 77 5.01 -12.14 -3.46
C LEU A 77 6.16 -11.47 -4.23
N ALA A 78 6.37 -10.16 -4.03
CA ALA A 78 7.45 -9.40 -4.66
C ALA A 78 8.82 -9.52 -3.96
N GLY A 79 8.96 -10.42 -2.98
CA GLY A 79 10.24 -10.71 -2.31
C GLY A 79 10.51 -9.94 -1.03
N GLY A 80 9.52 -9.17 -0.53
CA GLY A 80 9.60 -8.55 0.79
C GLY A 80 9.51 -9.60 1.89
N ARG A 81 10.46 -9.61 2.82
CA ARG A 81 10.47 -10.50 4.00
C ARG A 81 10.65 -9.76 5.31
N PHE A 82 11.03 -8.48 5.28
CA PHE A 82 10.94 -7.58 6.42
C PHE A 82 9.91 -6.49 6.10
N MET A 83 8.75 -6.51 6.76
CA MET A 83 7.66 -5.56 6.49
C MET A 83 7.46 -4.66 7.69
N GLU A 84 7.81 -3.39 7.54
CA GLU A 84 7.49 -2.38 8.55
C GLU A 84 6.02 -1.96 8.35
N LEU A 85 5.17 -2.32 9.31
CA LEU A 85 3.73 -2.07 9.25
C LEU A 85 3.43 -0.57 9.31
N LYS A 86 2.29 -0.16 8.75
CA LYS A 86 1.86 1.23 8.81
C LYS A 86 1.78 1.69 10.27
N THR A 87 2.34 2.87 10.55
CA THR A 87 2.43 3.43 11.89
C THR A 87 1.05 3.61 12.50
N VAL A 88 0.88 3.10 13.72
CA VAL A 88 -0.31 3.25 14.54
C VAL A 88 -0.06 4.27 15.66
N GLN A 89 -1.07 5.08 15.92
CA GLN A 89 -1.10 6.08 16.98
C GLN A 89 -2.47 6.14 17.66
N LEU A 90 -2.56 6.86 18.78
CA LEU A 90 -3.81 6.99 19.52
C LEU A 90 -4.88 7.74 18.71
N ASP A 91 -4.50 8.82 18.02
CA ASP A 91 -5.42 9.53 17.14
C ASP A 91 -5.58 8.80 15.79
N ASP A 92 -6.57 7.92 15.75
CA ASP A 92 -7.02 7.20 14.55
C ASP A 92 -8.27 7.84 13.90
N GLN A 93 -8.52 9.14 14.17
CA GLN A 93 -9.59 9.98 13.59
C GLN A 93 -9.06 11.17 12.82
N LEU A 94 -7.93 10.99 12.14
CA LEU A 94 -7.32 12.07 11.38
C LEU A 94 -8.20 12.54 10.23
N VAL A 95 -8.27 13.87 10.05
CA VAL A 95 -8.74 14.47 8.81
C VAL A 95 -7.53 14.72 7.93
N ILE A 96 -7.28 13.80 6.99
CA ILE A 96 -6.10 13.83 6.13
C ILE A 96 -6.42 14.64 4.86
N PRO A 97 -5.64 15.67 4.51
CA PRO A 97 -5.83 16.37 3.24
C PRO A 97 -5.54 15.42 2.07
N ARG A 98 -6.44 15.40 1.07
CA ARG A 98 -6.33 14.55 -0.12
C ARG A 98 -6.17 15.43 -1.37
N PRO A 99 -5.30 15.06 -2.34
CA PRO A 99 -4.36 13.94 -2.29
C PRO A 99 -3.24 14.15 -1.26
N CYS A 100 -2.85 13.07 -0.58
CA CYS A 100 -1.90 13.11 0.53
C CYS A 100 -0.47 12.65 0.16
N ILE A 101 -0.29 12.13 -1.07
CA ILE A 101 0.95 11.58 -1.58
C ILE A 101 1.17 12.11 -3.00
N HIS A 102 2.40 12.51 -3.30
CA HIS A 102 2.82 12.91 -4.64
C HIS A 102 4.24 12.42 -4.94
N VAL A 103 4.40 11.42 -5.83
CA VAL A 103 5.73 10.90 -6.23
C VAL A 103 5.99 10.95 -7.75
N PRO A 104 5.95 12.14 -8.38
CA PRO A 104 6.22 12.28 -9.82
C PRO A 104 7.68 11.98 -10.18
N HIS A 105 8.62 12.31 -9.30
CA HIS A 105 10.06 12.17 -9.53
C HIS A 105 10.81 11.95 -8.22
N ILE A 106 10.75 12.92 -7.30
CA ILE A 106 10.98 12.76 -5.86
C ILE A 106 9.61 12.62 -5.18
N GLY A 107 9.60 12.30 -3.90
CA GLY A 107 8.35 12.09 -3.16
C GLY A 107 8.08 13.21 -2.17
N TYR A 108 6.81 13.60 -2.08
CA TYR A 108 6.25 14.46 -1.05
C TYR A 108 5.00 13.80 -0.48
N ASN A 109 4.83 13.84 0.83
CA ASN A 109 3.61 13.42 1.51
C ASN A 109 3.26 14.39 2.64
N VAL A 110 2.09 14.19 3.24
CA VAL A 110 1.72 14.82 4.52
C VAL A 110 2.20 13.98 5.71
N GLU A 111 2.29 14.58 6.90
CA GLU A 111 2.84 13.94 8.10
C GLU A 111 2.01 12.74 8.55
N TRP A 112 0.78 13.04 8.97
CA TRP A 112 -0.11 12.10 9.61
C TRP A 112 -0.94 11.42 8.54
N SER A 113 -0.87 10.10 8.54
CA SER A 113 -1.47 9.32 7.48
C SER A 113 -2.09 8.02 7.95
N GLN A 114 -2.40 7.82 9.24
CA GLN A 114 -3.12 6.60 9.64
C GLN A 114 -4.56 6.62 9.11
N GLU A 115 -4.91 5.68 8.23
CA GLU A 115 -6.25 5.59 7.62
C GLU A 115 -7.18 4.58 8.29
N LEU A 116 -6.63 3.52 8.87
CA LEU A 116 -7.40 2.47 9.56
C LEU A 116 -7.46 2.73 11.06
N ARG A 117 -8.55 2.27 11.69
CA ARG A 117 -8.64 2.22 13.14
C ARG A 117 -7.57 1.30 13.72
N ILE A 118 -7.22 1.53 14.99
CA ILE A 118 -6.25 0.68 15.68
C ILE A 118 -6.66 -0.81 15.64
N PRO A 119 -7.91 -1.21 15.94
CA PRO A 119 -8.30 -2.63 15.87
C PRO A 119 -8.38 -3.17 14.45
N GLU A 120 -8.75 -2.34 13.47
CA GLU A 120 -8.79 -2.71 12.05
C GLU A 120 -7.39 -2.99 11.52
N SER A 121 -6.41 -2.17 11.91
CA SER A 121 -5.00 -2.37 11.57
C SER A 121 -4.51 -3.73 12.07
N ALA A 122 -4.74 -4.06 13.35
CA ALA A 122 -4.38 -5.39 13.87
C ALA A 122 -5.03 -6.53 13.07
N LEU A 123 -6.32 -6.39 12.74
CA LEU A 123 -7.05 -7.39 11.97
C LEU A 123 -6.46 -7.60 10.57
N GLU A 124 -6.16 -6.52 9.84
CA GLU A 124 -5.54 -6.59 8.51
C GLU A 124 -4.15 -7.23 8.54
N TYR A 125 -3.35 -6.93 9.57
CA TYR A 125 -2.04 -7.54 9.74
C TYR A 125 -2.14 -9.04 10.02
N ILE A 126 -3.09 -9.47 10.84
CA ILE A 126 -3.31 -10.90 11.13
C ILE A 126 -3.83 -11.63 9.89
N LYS A 127 -4.71 -11.02 9.09
CA LYS A 127 -5.16 -11.57 7.79
C LYS A 127 -3.98 -11.73 6.83
N GLY A 128 -3.17 -10.69 6.64
CA GLY A 128 -2.00 -10.73 5.77
C GLY A 128 -0.99 -11.80 6.21
N TRP A 129 -0.72 -11.87 7.52
CA TRP A 129 0.12 -12.90 8.13
C TRP A 129 -0.40 -14.31 7.82
N TYR A 130 -1.70 -14.54 8.04
CA TYR A 130 -2.33 -15.83 7.78
C TYR A 130 -2.28 -16.22 6.29
N LEU A 131 -2.66 -15.32 5.38
CA LEU A 131 -2.65 -15.58 3.94
C LEU A 131 -1.24 -15.90 3.40
N ILE A 132 -0.20 -15.23 3.92
CA ILE A 132 1.19 -15.55 3.58
C ILE A 132 1.55 -16.98 4.04
N HIS A 133 1.14 -17.38 5.24
CA HIS A 133 1.37 -18.74 5.74
C HIS A 133 0.60 -19.79 4.94
N VAL A 134 -0.63 -19.48 4.51
CA VAL A 134 -1.40 -20.33 3.59
C VAL A 134 -0.60 -20.53 2.30
N LEU A 135 -0.18 -19.44 1.64
CA LEU A 135 0.56 -19.49 0.37
C LEU A 135 1.83 -20.34 0.41
N ALA A 136 2.52 -20.36 1.56
CA ALA A 136 3.74 -21.14 1.75
C ALA A 136 3.51 -22.56 2.28
N SER A 137 2.30 -22.93 2.69
CA SER A 137 2.03 -24.23 3.30
C SER A 137 1.62 -25.28 2.28
N GLU A 138 2.06 -26.52 2.47
CA GLU A 138 1.57 -27.69 1.72
C GLU A 138 0.09 -28.01 1.98
N HIS A 139 -0.48 -27.53 3.10
CA HIS A 139 -1.92 -27.61 3.36
C HIS A 139 -2.70 -26.48 2.65
N GLY A 140 -1.99 -25.48 2.12
CA GLY A 140 -2.46 -24.52 1.13
C GLY A 140 -1.89 -24.88 -0.26
N PRO A 141 -1.48 -23.89 -1.08
CA PRO A 141 -0.92 -24.15 -2.41
C PRO A 141 0.59 -24.48 -2.44
N GLY A 142 1.34 -24.33 -1.32
CA GLY A 142 2.75 -24.70 -1.24
C GLY A 142 3.67 -23.98 -2.23
N LEU A 143 3.40 -22.70 -2.53
CA LEU A 143 4.07 -21.98 -3.61
C LEU A 143 5.50 -21.52 -3.26
N TRP A 144 5.82 -21.42 -1.96
CA TRP A 144 7.17 -21.11 -1.43
C TRP A 144 7.57 -22.14 -0.37
N PRO A 145 8.89 -22.34 -0.12
CA PRO A 145 9.38 -23.25 0.92
C PRO A 145 8.91 -22.89 2.34
N GLY A 146 8.58 -21.62 2.58
CA GLY A 146 8.11 -21.11 3.86
C GLY A 146 7.72 -19.63 3.77
N ALA A 147 6.99 -19.16 4.79
CA ALA A 147 6.64 -17.74 4.90
C ALA A 147 7.90 -16.89 5.11
N GLU A 148 8.76 -17.31 6.05
CA GLU A 148 10.11 -16.78 6.32
C GLU A 148 10.18 -15.25 6.31
N CYS A 149 9.15 -14.63 6.87
CA CYS A 149 8.96 -13.20 6.91
C CYS A 149 8.74 -12.72 8.34
N LEU A 150 9.04 -11.45 8.56
CA LEU A 150 8.89 -10.74 9.82
C LEU A 150 8.05 -9.49 9.56
N PHE A 151 7.02 -9.31 10.39
CA PHE A 151 6.32 -8.05 10.50
C PHE A 151 6.93 -7.25 11.65
N ASP A 152 7.30 -6.02 11.37
CA ASP A 152 7.83 -5.07 12.34
C ASP A 152 6.75 -4.04 12.65
N LEU A 153 6.34 -3.96 13.91
CA LEU A 153 5.33 -2.98 14.31
C LEU A 153 5.87 -1.58 14.09
N SER A 154 5.02 -0.63 13.70
CA SER A 154 5.37 0.79 13.79
C SER A 154 4.37 1.50 14.68
N VAL A 155 4.88 2.24 15.66
CA VAL A 155 4.08 3.08 16.56
C VAL A 155 4.68 4.46 16.62
N GLY A 156 3.85 5.50 16.71
CA GLY A 156 4.31 6.88 16.74
C GLY A 156 3.30 7.80 17.42
N TYR A 157 3.56 8.16 18.67
CA TYR A 157 2.80 9.13 19.45
C TYR A 157 3.62 9.53 20.68
N ASP A 158 3.09 10.34 21.59
CA ASP A 158 3.66 10.51 22.94
C ASP A 158 3.54 9.21 23.78
N LEU A 159 4.30 9.13 24.88
CA LEU A 159 4.37 7.99 25.78
C LEU A 159 3.01 7.65 26.38
N ASP A 160 2.20 8.65 26.69
CA ASP A 160 0.87 8.44 27.28
C ASP A 160 -0.08 7.79 26.27
N GLY A 161 -0.02 8.19 25.00
CA GLY A 161 -0.75 7.53 23.92
C GLY A 161 -0.20 6.14 23.61
N ILE A 162 1.11 5.91 23.68
CA ILE A 162 1.67 4.55 23.59
C ILE A 162 1.18 3.67 24.73
N ARG A 163 1.06 4.22 25.95
CA ARG A 163 0.55 3.52 27.14
C ARG A 163 -0.96 3.35 27.16
N SER A 164 -1.68 4.04 26.27
CA SER A 164 -3.12 3.97 26.20
C SER A 164 -3.61 2.54 25.96
N GLU A 165 -4.78 2.22 26.48
CA GLU A 165 -5.37 0.90 26.35
C GLU A 165 -5.54 0.45 24.88
N PRO A 166 -5.99 1.31 23.93
CA PRO A 166 -6.10 0.92 22.53
C PRO A 166 -4.76 0.48 21.90
N VAL A 167 -3.68 1.25 22.10
CA VAL A 167 -2.36 0.95 21.52
C VAL A 167 -1.74 -0.27 22.20
N ARG A 168 -1.86 -0.37 23.53
CA ARG A 168 -1.40 -1.53 24.29
C ARG A 168 -2.09 -2.81 23.82
N ARG A 169 -3.43 -2.80 23.72
CA ARG A 169 -4.21 -3.95 23.26
C ARG A 169 -3.85 -4.34 21.82
N TYR A 170 -3.57 -3.38 20.95
CA TYR A 170 -3.09 -3.64 19.60
C TYR A 170 -1.76 -4.42 19.60
N ILE A 171 -0.79 -4.00 20.41
CA ILE A 171 0.49 -4.70 20.56
C ILE A 171 0.27 -6.10 21.13
N GLU A 172 -0.50 -6.23 22.21
CA GLU A 172 -0.78 -7.52 22.85
C GLU A 172 -1.46 -8.50 21.88
N THR A 173 -2.40 -8.01 21.07
CA THR A 173 -3.09 -8.81 20.05
C THR A 173 -2.15 -9.30 18.94
N LEU A 174 -1.13 -8.53 18.55
CA LEU A 174 -0.16 -8.95 17.53
C LEU A 174 0.95 -9.84 18.09
N ARG A 175 1.18 -9.81 19.41
CA ARG A 175 2.07 -10.77 20.09
C ARG A 175 1.40 -12.12 20.32
N ASP A 176 0.08 -12.14 20.47
CA ASP A 176 -0.73 -13.36 20.52
C ASP A 176 -2.06 -13.18 19.78
N ALA A 177 -2.05 -13.51 18.50
CA ALA A 177 -3.20 -13.45 17.62
C ALA A 177 -4.02 -14.76 17.63
N SER A 178 -3.77 -15.71 18.54
CA SER A 178 -4.41 -17.03 18.52
C SER A 178 -5.94 -16.97 18.46
N GLY A 179 -6.56 -16.12 19.27
CA GLY A 179 -8.02 -15.92 19.29
C GLY A 179 -8.54 -15.29 18.00
N VAL A 180 -7.84 -14.30 17.45
CA VAL A 180 -8.23 -13.65 16.19
C VAL A 180 -8.07 -14.60 15.00
N LEU A 181 -6.97 -15.35 14.95
CA LEU A 181 -6.74 -16.38 13.94
C LEU A 181 -7.82 -17.46 13.97
N ALA A 182 -8.26 -17.89 15.16
CA ALA A 182 -9.35 -18.86 15.29
C ALA A 182 -10.68 -18.31 14.72
N ALA A 183 -11.01 -17.04 15.01
CA ALA A 183 -12.18 -16.38 14.45
C ALA A 183 -12.10 -16.26 12.93
N LEU A 184 -10.98 -15.75 12.42
CA LEU A 184 -10.70 -15.60 10.98
C LEU A 184 -10.82 -16.93 10.22
N ARG A 185 -10.25 -18.02 10.74
CA ARG A 185 -10.37 -19.35 10.13
C ARG A 185 -11.80 -19.84 10.02
N SER A 186 -12.68 -19.42 10.94
CA SER A 186 -14.10 -19.78 10.90
C SER A 186 -14.89 -19.05 9.81
N GLU A 187 -14.34 -17.97 9.24
CA GLU A 187 -14.94 -17.22 8.13
C GLU A 187 -14.71 -17.89 6.76
N LEU A 188 -13.80 -18.87 6.66
CA LEU A 188 -13.44 -19.47 5.38
C LEU A 188 -14.65 -20.16 4.71
N PRO A 189 -14.86 -19.94 3.40
CA PRO A 189 -15.93 -20.60 2.66
C PRO A 189 -15.74 -22.13 2.63
N PRO A 190 -16.82 -22.90 2.40
CA PRO A 190 -16.79 -24.37 2.44
C PRO A 190 -15.63 -25.01 1.66
N HIS A 191 -15.37 -24.55 0.43
CA HIS A 191 -14.30 -25.10 -0.41
C HIS A 191 -12.88 -24.75 0.08
N LEU A 192 -12.71 -23.72 0.91
CA LEU A 192 -11.42 -23.33 1.53
C LEU A 192 -11.26 -23.77 2.99
N ARG A 193 -12.20 -24.53 3.56
CA ARG A 193 -12.12 -24.98 4.96
C ARG A 193 -10.82 -25.73 5.29
N HIS A 194 -10.23 -26.41 4.32
CA HIS A 194 -8.95 -27.09 4.49
C HIS A 194 -7.78 -26.14 4.80
N TRP A 195 -7.87 -24.86 4.43
CA TRP A 195 -6.87 -23.85 4.81
C TRP A 195 -6.89 -23.53 6.30
N ALA A 196 -7.99 -23.80 7.02
CA ALA A 196 -8.08 -23.60 8.47
C ALA A 196 -7.04 -24.42 9.24
N ASP A 197 -6.56 -25.53 8.67
CA ASP A 197 -5.57 -26.43 9.25
C ASP A 197 -4.12 -25.98 9.01
N VAL A 198 -3.89 -24.91 8.23
CA VAL A 198 -2.56 -24.35 8.01
C VAL A 198 -1.94 -23.91 9.34
N SER A 199 -0.73 -24.42 9.61
CA SER A 199 0.08 -23.96 10.74
C SER A 199 0.48 -22.50 10.53
N CYS A 200 0.11 -21.65 11.49
CA CYS A 200 0.40 -20.23 11.46
C CYS A 200 0.80 -19.79 12.88
N PRO A 201 1.98 -19.20 13.08
CA PRO A 201 2.42 -18.73 14.39
C PRO A 201 1.44 -17.70 14.96
N PRO A 202 1.05 -17.81 16.24
CA PRO A 202 0.16 -16.84 16.88
C PRO A 202 0.86 -15.49 17.14
N CYS A 203 2.18 -15.49 17.31
CA CYS A 203 2.96 -14.25 17.38
C CYS A 203 3.19 -13.72 15.96
N VAL A 204 2.45 -12.68 15.60
CA VAL A 204 2.64 -11.94 14.34
C VAL A 204 3.87 -11.06 14.41
N SER A 205 4.06 -10.38 15.55
CA SER A 205 5.25 -9.56 15.78
C SER A 205 5.61 -9.44 17.27
N ASP A 206 6.92 -9.31 17.53
CA ASP A 206 7.51 -8.91 18.80
C ASP A 206 8.65 -7.89 18.60
N THR A 207 8.70 -7.28 17.41
CA THR A 207 9.66 -6.23 17.06
C THR A 207 8.89 -4.95 16.75
N VAL A 208 9.45 -3.80 17.10
CA VAL A 208 8.82 -2.50 16.90
C VAL A 208 9.84 -1.46 16.47
N THR A 209 9.51 -0.71 15.43
CA THR A 209 10.17 0.54 15.07
C THR A 209 9.34 1.74 15.52
N ILE A 210 9.93 2.55 16.40
CA ILE A 210 9.35 3.82 16.85
C ILE A 210 9.47 4.82 15.72
N SER A 211 8.33 5.30 15.21
CA SER A 211 8.27 6.40 14.26
C SER A 211 8.34 7.72 15.01
N THR A 212 9.54 8.30 15.11
CA THR A 212 9.71 9.62 15.74
C THR A 212 9.14 10.69 14.80
N PHE A 213 8.04 11.32 15.22
CA PHE A 213 7.46 12.45 14.49
C PHE A 213 8.35 13.69 14.65
N HIS A 214 8.22 14.66 13.74
CA HIS A 214 9.01 15.88 13.85
C HIS A 214 8.57 16.70 15.08
N GLY A 215 9.54 17.19 15.86
CA GLY A 215 9.35 17.86 17.14
C GLY A 215 9.29 16.93 18.36
N CYS A 216 9.50 15.62 18.20
CA CYS A 216 9.48 14.67 19.31
C CYS A 216 10.74 14.82 20.21
N PRO A 217 10.60 15.17 21.50
CA PRO A 217 11.74 15.39 22.38
C PRO A 217 12.54 14.12 22.69
N ALA A 218 13.84 14.26 22.92
CA ALA A 218 14.74 13.13 23.23
C ALA A 218 14.29 12.27 24.42
N HIS A 219 13.86 12.90 25.51
CA HIS A 219 13.40 12.18 26.70
C HIS A 219 12.12 11.37 26.45
N GLU A 220 11.29 11.82 25.52
CA GLU A 220 10.06 11.14 25.12
C GLU A 220 10.40 9.89 24.29
N ILE A 221 11.32 10.03 23.32
CA ILE A 221 11.84 8.91 22.52
C ILE A 221 12.45 7.83 23.44
N GLU A 222 13.29 8.24 24.39
CA GLU A 222 13.92 7.32 25.34
C GLU A 222 12.88 6.60 26.22
N ALA A 223 11.88 7.33 26.70
CA ALA A 223 10.84 6.77 27.56
C ALA A 223 9.93 5.80 26.80
N ILE A 224 9.59 6.09 25.55
CA ILE A 224 8.84 5.18 24.67
C ILE A 224 9.64 3.90 24.42
N ALA A 225 10.92 4.03 24.03
CA ALA A 225 11.79 2.87 23.80
C ALA A 225 11.91 2.00 25.06
N THR A 226 12.13 2.63 26.22
CA THR A 226 12.16 1.96 27.53
C THR A 226 10.85 1.21 27.80
N GLN A 227 9.70 1.84 27.55
CA GLN A 227 8.40 1.23 27.77
C GLN A 227 8.15 0.00 26.89
N LEU A 228 8.51 0.07 25.60
CA LEU A 228 8.34 -1.02 24.65
C LEU A 228 9.25 -2.21 24.99
N MET A 229 10.50 -1.94 25.41
CA MET A 229 11.41 -2.98 25.92
C MET A 229 10.91 -3.60 27.23
N HIS A 230 10.35 -2.82 28.15
CA HIS A 230 9.70 -3.38 29.35
C HIS A 230 8.50 -4.28 29.03
N TRP A 231 7.82 -4.03 27.91
CA TRP A 231 6.81 -4.94 27.38
C TRP A 231 7.39 -6.14 26.64
N GLY A 232 8.72 -6.23 26.49
CA GLY A 232 9.39 -7.38 25.89
C GLY A 232 9.48 -7.33 24.37
N LEU A 233 9.52 -6.12 23.77
CA LEU A 233 9.67 -5.93 22.33
C LEU A 233 11.13 -5.59 21.96
N HIS A 234 11.64 -6.21 20.91
CA HIS A 234 12.85 -5.72 20.26
C HIS A 234 12.55 -4.36 19.63
N THR A 235 13.39 -3.36 19.87
CA THR A 235 13.03 -1.96 19.60
C THR A 235 14.04 -1.26 18.70
N VAL A 236 13.55 -0.60 17.66
CA VAL A 236 14.34 0.25 16.76
C VAL A 236 13.84 1.69 16.86
N VAL A 237 14.76 2.66 16.98
CA VAL A 237 14.40 4.09 16.95
C VAL A 237 14.60 4.62 15.53
N LYS A 238 13.52 5.04 14.85
CA LYS A 238 13.61 5.67 13.52
C LYS A 238 13.91 7.14 13.66
N LEU A 239 15.04 7.57 13.12
CA LEU A 239 15.61 8.89 13.30
C LEU A 239 15.23 9.82 12.15
N ASN A 240 15.06 11.11 12.45
CA ASN A 240 14.77 12.13 11.45
C ASN A 240 16.05 12.61 10.75
N PRO A 241 15.99 12.97 9.45
CA PRO A 241 17.16 13.47 8.71
C PRO A 241 17.69 14.82 9.22
N THR A 242 16.89 15.54 10.01
CA THR A 242 17.23 16.81 10.66
C THR A 242 18.45 16.71 11.58
N LEU A 243 18.77 15.52 12.08
CA LEU A 243 20.01 15.26 12.83
C LEU A 243 21.30 15.63 12.07
N LEU A 244 21.25 15.72 10.74
CA LEU A 244 22.38 16.20 9.93
C LEU A 244 22.71 17.68 10.17
N GLY A 245 21.75 18.44 10.70
CA GLY A 245 21.84 19.87 10.95
C GLY A 245 21.42 20.73 9.74
N TYR A 246 20.77 21.86 10.03
CA TYR A 246 20.16 22.74 9.03
C TYR A 246 21.14 23.17 7.93
N GLN A 247 22.30 23.73 8.32
CA GLN A 247 23.26 24.29 7.37
C GLN A 247 23.78 23.23 6.40
N ARG A 248 24.02 22.02 6.90
CA ARG A 248 24.56 20.92 6.10
C ARG A 248 23.52 20.31 5.18
N ALA A 249 22.31 20.07 5.68
CA ALA A 249 21.20 19.60 4.86
C ALA A 249 20.89 20.59 3.72
N ARG A 250 20.83 21.88 4.02
CA ARG A 250 20.65 22.94 3.02
C ARG A 250 21.76 22.94 1.97
N HIS A 251 23.02 22.96 2.41
CA HIS A 251 24.18 22.94 1.51
C HIS A 251 24.15 21.75 0.55
N MET A 252 23.90 20.54 1.05
CA MET A 252 23.84 19.33 0.22
C MET A 252 22.67 19.36 -0.76
N LEU A 253 21.50 19.87 -0.36
CA LEU A 253 20.39 20.05 -1.29
C LEU A 253 20.73 21.07 -2.39
N ASP A 254 21.41 22.17 -2.06
CA ASP A 254 21.87 23.17 -3.03
C ASP A 254 22.87 22.58 -4.03
N GLU A 255 23.85 21.80 -3.56
CA GLU A 255 24.82 21.12 -4.44
C GLU A 255 24.17 20.10 -5.37
N MET A 256 23.10 19.44 -4.91
CA MET A 256 22.30 18.55 -5.75
C MET A 256 21.31 19.30 -6.67
N GLY A 257 21.19 20.63 -6.54
CA GLY A 257 20.35 21.49 -7.36
C GLY A 257 18.90 21.65 -6.88
N TYR A 258 18.59 21.26 -5.64
CA TYR A 258 17.26 21.38 -5.02
C TYR A 258 17.12 22.68 -4.18
N ASP A 259 17.63 23.79 -4.71
CA ASP A 259 17.59 25.14 -4.12
C ASP A 259 16.17 25.67 -3.86
N TYR A 260 15.20 25.17 -4.63
CA TYR A 260 13.77 25.51 -4.49
C TYR A 260 13.08 24.88 -3.28
N ILE A 261 13.63 23.80 -2.71
CA ILE A 261 13.06 23.15 -1.52
C ILE A 261 13.33 24.04 -0.32
N GLN A 262 12.29 24.49 0.36
CA GLN A 262 12.43 25.39 1.50
C GLN A 262 12.57 24.58 2.79
N LEU A 263 13.61 24.88 3.57
CA LEU A 263 13.84 24.33 4.90
C LEU A 263 13.76 25.46 5.93
N GLU A 264 13.22 25.16 7.12
CA GLU A 264 13.21 26.10 8.25
C GLU A 264 14.15 25.60 9.36
N ALA A 265 15.00 26.49 9.89
CA ALA A 265 15.93 26.12 10.95
C ALA A 265 15.21 25.63 12.22
N GLN A 266 14.03 26.21 12.51
CA GLN A 266 13.19 25.83 13.64
C GLN A 266 12.81 24.34 13.62
N ASP A 267 12.57 23.76 12.44
CA ASP A 267 12.24 22.34 12.31
C ASP A 267 13.41 21.43 12.74
N PHE A 268 14.64 21.89 12.52
CA PHE A 268 15.86 21.18 12.94
C PHE A 268 16.13 21.38 14.43
N ASP A 269 15.89 22.58 14.96
CA ASP A 269 16.10 22.91 16.37
C ASP A 269 15.10 22.19 17.29
N ASN A 270 13.88 21.95 16.80
CA ASN A 270 12.82 21.27 17.56
C ASN A 270 12.98 19.74 17.60
N ASP A 271 13.71 19.17 16.65
CA ASP A 271 13.94 17.73 16.55
C ASP A 271 15.01 17.23 17.53
N LEU A 272 15.16 15.90 17.61
CA LEU A 272 16.25 15.26 18.36
C LEU A 272 17.61 15.78 17.91
N GLN A 273 18.43 16.23 18.88
CA GLN A 273 19.77 16.73 18.62
C GLN A 273 20.83 15.62 18.73
N TRP A 274 21.96 15.80 18.05
CA TRP A 274 23.05 14.81 18.00
C TRP A 274 23.57 14.41 19.39
N ASP A 275 23.91 15.38 20.23
CA ASP A 275 24.45 15.11 21.57
C ASP A 275 23.43 14.37 22.44
N GLN A 276 22.14 14.69 22.31
CA GLN A 276 21.05 14.00 23.02
C GLN A 276 20.93 12.53 22.57
N LEU A 277 21.04 12.28 21.26
CA LEU A 277 21.05 10.92 20.71
C LEU A 277 22.25 10.13 21.25
N MET A 278 23.45 10.69 21.19
CA MET A 278 24.68 10.02 21.67
C MET A 278 24.63 9.73 23.17
N ASP A 279 24.02 10.61 23.97
CA ASP A 279 23.83 10.38 25.41
C ASP A 279 22.79 9.29 25.69
N MET A 280 21.74 9.17 24.86
CA MET A 280 20.63 8.22 25.04
C MET A 280 21.01 6.78 24.71
N LEU A 281 21.76 6.55 23.63
CA LEU A 281 22.01 5.20 23.09
C LEU A 281 22.57 4.21 24.12
N PRO A 282 23.63 4.54 24.91
CA PRO A 282 24.22 3.57 25.84
C PRO A 282 23.23 3.08 26.91
N ARG A 283 22.26 3.92 27.30
CA ARG A 283 21.23 3.55 28.29
C ARG A 283 20.23 2.56 27.70
N LEU A 284 19.77 2.82 26.47
CA LEU A 284 18.85 1.92 25.76
C LEU A 284 19.50 0.59 25.39
N GLU A 285 20.78 0.60 25.01
CA GLU A 285 21.56 -0.60 24.74
C GLU A 285 21.70 -1.46 26.00
N ALA A 286 22.09 -0.86 27.13
CA ALA A 286 22.22 -1.59 28.40
C ALA A 286 20.88 -2.17 28.88
N LEU A 287 19.77 -1.45 28.65
CA LEU A 287 18.43 -1.95 28.96
C LEU A 287 18.07 -3.15 28.09
N ALA A 288 18.29 -3.07 26.77
CA ALA A 288 18.04 -4.17 25.85
C ALA A 288 18.87 -5.41 26.20
N ASP A 289 20.16 -5.24 26.48
CA ASP A 289 21.07 -6.32 26.89
C ASP A 289 20.59 -6.99 28.18
N THR A 290 20.18 -6.20 29.18
CA THR A 290 19.64 -6.71 30.45
C THR A 290 18.35 -7.49 30.26
N ALA A 291 17.50 -7.06 29.32
CA ALA A 291 16.23 -7.70 28.99
C ALA A 291 16.38 -8.89 28.01
N GLY A 292 17.57 -9.12 27.46
CA GLY A 292 17.77 -10.11 26.39
C GLY A 292 17.07 -9.74 25.07
N LEU A 293 16.86 -8.44 24.84
CA LEU A 293 16.18 -7.89 23.68
C LEU A 293 17.19 -7.30 22.69
N GLY A 294 16.67 -6.99 21.51
CA GLY A 294 17.41 -6.37 20.43
C GLY A 294 17.12 -4.88 20.41
N PHE A 295 18.15 -4.09 20.18
CA PHE A 295 18.04 -2.64 19.99
C PHE A 295 18.76 -2.21 18.72
N GLY A 296 18.26 -1.17 18.06
CA GLY A 296 18.91 -0.57 16.90
C GLY A 296 18.35 0.80 16.55
N VAL A 297 18.88 1.38 15.49
CA VAL A 297 18.37 2.64 14.92
C VAL A 297 18.02 2.48 13.45
N LYS A 298 17.16 3.36 12.95
CA LYS A 298 16.76 3.39 11.54
C LYS A 298 17.02 4.75 10.91
N PHE A 299 17.70 4.76 9.76
CA PHE A 299 17.87 5.94 8.91
C PHE A 299 17.07 5.76 7.62
N SER A 300 15.98 6.48 7.38
CA SER A 300 15.47 7.60 8.18
C SER A 300 13.96 7.72 8.06
N ASN A 301 13.38 8.67 8.79
CA ASN A 301 12.10 9.25 8.44
C ASN A 301 12.24 10.18 7.22
N THR A 302 11.13 10.74 6.76
CA THR A 302 11.13 11.81 5.74
C THR A 302 11.76 13.10 6.24
N LEU A 303 12.16 14.00 5.35
CA LEU A 303 12.64 15.34 5.72
C LEU A 303 11.50 16.36 5.60
N ILE A 304 11.12 17.00 6.70
CA ILE A 304 10.19 18.14 6.68
C ILE A 304 10.73 19.31 5.84
N CYS A 305 9.88 19.86 4.98
CA CYS A 305 10.20 20.97 4.08
C CYS A 305 8.93 21.67 3.58
N ARG A 306 9.08 22.67 2.72
CA ARG A 306 8.00 23.25 1.91
C ARG A 306 8.42 23.28 0.43
N SER A 307 7.47 23.09 -0.47
CA SER A 307 7.70 23.06 -1.92
C SER A 307 6.48 23.58 -2.66
N GLU A 308 6.64 24.61 -3.50
CA GLU A 308 5.56 25.18 -4.31
C GLU A 308 4.96 24.20 -5.34
N GLU A 309 5.53 22.99 -5.47
CA GLU A 309 4.97 21.93 -6.30
C GLU A 309 3.59 21.50 -5.78
N ALA A 310 2.62 21.41 -6.70
CA ALA A 310 1.33 20.80 -6.44
C ALA A 310 1.53 19.33 -6.00
N PRO A 311 0.65 18.77 -5.15
CA PRO A 311 -0.59 19.35 -4.63
C PRO A 311 -0.43 20.15 -3.32
N PHE A 312 0.79 20.29 -2.78
CA PHE A 312 0.99 20.79 -1.41
C PHE A 312 1.20 22.30 -1.31
N GLY A 313 1.82 22.95 -2.31
CA GLY A 313 1.98 24.40 -2.34
C GLY A 313 2.84 24.94 -1.17
N ASP A 314 2.32 25.88 -0.38
CA ASP A 314 3.04 26.48 0.74
C ASP A 314 2.97 25.68 2.06
N GLN A 315 2.22 24.58 2.08
CA GLN A 315 2.07 23.73 3.25
C GLN A 315 3.34 22.93 3.54
N ALA A 316 3.56 22.61 4.83
CA ALA A 316 4.61 21.70 5.22
C ALA A 316 4.37 20.32 4.58
N CYS A 317 5.42 19.79 3.95
CA CYS A 317 5.41 18.48 3.30
C CYS A 317 6.69 17.72 3.64
N TYR A 318 6.68 16.43 3.35
CA TYR A 318 7.66 15.49 3.84
C TYR A 318 8.41 14.85 2.66
N LEU A 319 9.65 15.30 2.44
CA LEU A 319 10.49 14.90 1.33
C LEU A 319 10.98 13.46 1.49
N SER A 320 10.87 12.70 0.40
CA SER A 320 11.39 11.34 0.26
C SER A 320 12.00 11.10 -1.12
N GLY A 321 12.59 9.91 -1.31
CA GLY A 321 13.18 9.52 -2.60
C GLY A 321 14.66 9.88 -2.74
N PRO A 322 15.15 10.09 -3.97
CA PRO A 322 16.58 10.24 -4.29
C PRO A 322 17.39 11.23 -3.43
N PRO A 323 16.98 12.50 -3.20
CA PRO A 323 17.77 13.41 -2.36
C PRO A 323 17.91 12.91 -0.93
N LEU A 324 16.86 12.27 -0.40
CA LEU A 324 16.87 11.72 0.95
C LEU A 324 17.88 10.57 1.09
N PHE A 325 18.11 9.78 0.04
CA PHE A 325 19.16 8.74 0.09
C PHE A 325 20.52 9.35 0.44
N VAL A 326 20.92 10.44 -0.23
CA VAL A 326 22.22 11.08 -0.02
C VAL A 326 22.33 11.66 1.38
N LEU A 327 21.30 12.37 1.86
CA LEU A 327 21.28 12.94 3.21
C LEU A 327 21.35 11.85 4.28
N SER A 328 20.48 10.84 4.19
CA SER A 328 20.37 9.79 5.20
C SER A 328 21.54 8.80 5.16
N SER A 329 22.13 8.51 4.00
CA SER A 329 23.34 7.68 3.95
C SER A 329 24.53 8.39 4.56
N THR A 330 24.66 9.70 4.34
CA THR A 330 25.71 10.53 4.93
C THR A 330 25.59 10.54 6.45
N LEU A 331 24.37 10.79 6.95
CA LEU A 331 24.08 10.74 8.39
C LEU A 331 24.35 9.34 8.98
N ALA A 332 23.98 8.26 8.28
CA ALA A 332 24.25 6.90 8.73
C ALA A 332 25.75 6.57 8.81
N ALA A 333 26.57 7.11 7.89
CA ALA A 333 28.02 6.96 7.94
C ALA A 333 28.62 7.67 9.17
N GLU A 334 28.22 8.91 9.43
CA GLU A 334 28.66 9.66 10.61
C GLU A 334 28.25 8.96 11.91
N PHE A 335 27.02 8.45 11.94
CA PHE A 335 26.53 7.68 13.07
C PHE A 335 27.35 6.41 13.29
N ARG A 336 27.66 5.67 12.22
CA ARG A 336 28.48 4.46 12.31
C ARG A 336 29.90 4.76 12.80
N GLU A 337 30.45 5.93 12.51
CA GLU A 337 31.77 6.35 13.00
C GLU A 337 31.76 6.76 14.47
N ALA A 338 30.67 7.37 14.93
CA ALA A 338 30.52 7.81 16.32
C ALA A 338 30.06 6.71 17.28
N THR A 339 29.54 5.60 16.75
CA THR A 339 28.98 4.51 17.56
C THR A 339 29.78 3.23 17.42
N ARG A 340 29.48 2.26 18.29
CA ARG A 340 30.09 0.94 18.16
C ARG A 340 29.63 0.27 16.85
N PRO A 341 30.51 -0.46 16.14
CA PRO A 341 30.13 -1.03 14.87
C PRO A 341 29.01 -2.09 14.96
N GLU A 342 28.81 -2.73 16.11
CA GLU A 342 27.81 -3.79 16.31
C GLU A 342 26.38 -3.27 16.42
N LEU A 343 26.18 -1.97 16.69
CA LEU A 343 24.85 -1.39 16.81
C LEU A 343 24.08 -1.57 15.48
N PRO A 344 22.95 -2.31 15.45
CA PRO A 344 22.20 -2.55 14.23
C PRO A 344 21.66 -1.25 13.63
N ILE A 345 21.82 -1.10 12.31
CA ILE A 345 21.25 0.00 11.54
C ILE A 345 20.33 -0.58 10.47
N THR A 346 19.04 -0.29 10.58
CA THR A 346 18.08 -0.53 9.50
C THR A 346 17.95 0.74 8.65
N PHE A 347 17.48 0.61 7.40
CA PHE A 347 17.52 1.75 6.47
C PHE A 347 16.26 1.90 5.62
N SER A 348 15.85 3.16 5.40
CA SER A 348 14.75 3.57 4.53
C SER A 348 14.96 5.03 4.10
N ALA A 349 15.52 5.23 2.92
CA ALA A 349 15.64 6.56 2.32
C ALA A 349 16.02 6.41 0.85
N GLY A 350 15.10 6.67 -0.08
CA GLY A 350 15.41 6.67 -1.52
C GLY A 350 16.02 5.38 -2.08
N ILE A 351 15.69 4.23 -1.49
CA ILE A 351 16.18 2.92 -1.93
C ILE A 351 15.48 2.51 -3.23
N ASP A 352 16.28 2.08 -4.20
CA ASP A 352 15.86 1.51 -5.46
C ASP A 352 16.75 0.30 -5.83
N ALA A 353 16.49 -0.32 -6.98
CA ALA A 353 17.25 -1.48 -7.42
C ALA A 353 18.72 -1.18 -7.77
N LYS A 354 19.14 0.09 -7.82
CA LYS A 354 20.53 0.47 -8.16
C LYS A 354 21.37 0.67 -6.92
N ASN A 355 20.80 1.18 -5.82
CA ASN A 355 21.54 1.42 -4.57
C ASN A 355 21.32 0.34 -3.50
N LEU A 356 20.27 -0.49 -3.60
CA LEU A 356 20.02 -1.55 -2.62
C LEU A 356 21.26 -2.45 -2.39
N PRO A 357 21.95 -2.99 -3.42
CA PRO A 357 23.08 -3.90 -3.18
C PRO A 357 24.20 -3.25 -2.36
N ALA A 358 24.49 -1.97 -2.61
CA ALA A 358 25.50 -1.20 -1.87
C ALA A 358 25.04 -0.89 -0.43
N ALA A 359 23.75 -0.58 -0.23
CA ALA A 359 23.20 -0.37 1.11
C ALA A 359 23.34 -1.64 1.97
N ILE A 360 22.94 -2.79 1.40
CA ILE A 360 23.07 -4.09 2.06
C ILE A 360 24.54 -4.38 2.37
N SER A 361 25.45 -4.25 1.40
CA SER A 361 26.87 -4.56 1.58
C SER A 361 27.57 -3.63 2.60
N SER A 362 27.02 -2.43 2.80
CA SER A 362 27.45 -1.46 3.81
C SER A 362 26.95 -1.77 5.23
N GLY A 363 26.30 -2.92 5.44
CA GLY A 363 25.76 -3.34 6.73
C GLY A 363 24.48 -2.61 7.15
N LEU A 364 23.82 -1.91 6.23
CA LEU A 364 22.51 -1.32 6.47
C LEU A 364 21.46 -2.40 6.21
N MET A 365 20.91 -3.00 7.27
CA MET A 365 19.95 -4.09 7.18
C MET A 365 19.07 -4.23 8.42
N PRO A 366 17.78 -4.57 8.26
CA PRO A 366 17.05 -4.69 7.00
C PRO A 366 16.85 -3.35 6.27
N VAL A 367 16.58 -3.41 4.97
CA VAL A 367 16.34 -2.24 4.11
C VAL A 367 14.89 -2.23 3.64
N THR A 368 14.26 -1.05 3.74
CA THR A 368 12.85 -0.88 3.41
C THR A 368 12.62 0.25 2.41
N SER A 369 11.67 0.05 1.50
CA SER A 369 11.35 0.96 0.39
C SER A 369 9.90 1.45 0.45
N CYS A 370 9.67 2.74 0.15
CA CYS A 370 8.33 3.31 -0.02
C CYS A 370 8.21 4.07 -1.35
N SER A 371 8.91 5.19 -1.53
CA SER A 371 8.77 6.05 -2.71
C SER A 371 9.09 5.34 -4.03
N ASP A 372 9.97 4.32 -4.04
CA ASP A 372 10.22 3.52 -5.25
C ASP A 372 8.99 2.67 -5.61
N LEU A 373 8.29 2.11 -4.63
CA LEU A 373 7.10 1.28 -4.81
C LEU A 373 5.86 2.11 -5.22
N LEU A 374 5.91 3.43 -5.11
CA LEU A 374 4.89 4.35 -5.64
C LEU A 374 5.14 4.72 -7.12
N LYS A 375 6.20 4.21 -7.74
CA LYS A 375 6.52 4.46 -9.15
C LYS A 375 6.00 3.35 -10.05
N GLY A 376 6.09 3.56 -11.37
CA GLY A 376 5.69 2.54 -12.36
C GLY A 376 6.20 1.12 -12.04
N ARG A 377 5.30 0.14 -12.23
CA ARG A 377 5.37 -1.29 -11.80
C ARG A 377 5.08 -1.58 -10.31
N GLY A 378 4.97 -0.56 -9.46
CA GLY A 378 4.58 -0.69 -8.05
C GLY A 378 5.35 -1.76 -7.29
N TYR A 379 4.63 -2.71 -6.67
CA TYR A 379 5.20 -3.85 -5.95
C TYR A 379 6.25 -4.64 -6.75
N GLY A 380 6.08 -4.79 -8.07
CA GLY A 380 7.04 -5.48 -8.93
C GLY A 380 8.42 -4.80 -9.00
N ARG A 381 8.57 -3.60 -8.43
CA ARG A 381 9.88 -2.98 -8.21
C ARG A 381 10.65 -3.61 -7.06
N LEU A 382 9.98 -4.11 -6.02
CA LEU A 382 10.62 -4.83 -4.92
C LEU A 382 11.34 -6.08 -5.45
N THR A 383 10.71 -6.81 -6.37
CA THR A 383 11.34 -7.94 -7.08
C THR A 383 12.59 -7.50 -7.82
N LYS A 384 12.57 -6.34 -8.49
CA LYS A 384 13.78 -5.81 -9.15
C LYS A 384 14.88 -5.47 -8.15
N GLN A 385 14.54 -4.98 -6.97
CA GLN A 385 15.51 -4.71 -5.90
C GLN A 385 16.18 -6.01 -5.46
N VAL A 386 15.40 -7.05 -5.10
CA VAL A 386 15.95 -8.36 -4.69
C VAL A 386 16.79 -8.99 -5.81
N ARG A 387 16.31 -8.98 -7.06
CA ARG A 387 17.08 -9.49 -8.21
C ARG A 387 18.35 -8.68 -8.50
N ALA A 388 18.40 -7.41 -8.12
CA ALA A 388 19.63 -6.62 -8.24
C ALA A 388 20.69 -7.08 -7.23
N LEU A 389 20.28 -7.36 -5.99
CA LEU A 389 21.15 -7.92 -4.95
C LEU A 389 21.71 -9.29 -5.39
N GLU A 390 20.85 -10.21 -5.85
CA GLU A 390 21.30 -11.53 -6.34
C GLU A 390 22.30 -11.43 -7.50
N ARG A 391 22.08 -10.49 -8.43
CA ARG A 391 23.01 -10.24 -9.53
C ARG A 391 24.35 -9.71 -9.04
N GLU A 392 24.35 -8.80 -8.08
CA GLU A 392 25.59 -8.25 -7.53
C GLU A 392 26.36 -9.34 -6.76
N MET A 393 25.68 -10.17 -5.96
CA MET A 393 26.27 -11.34 -5.32
C MET A 393 26.85 -12.32 -6.34
N LYS A 394 26.15 -12.55 -7.45
CA LYS A 394 26.66 -13.38 -8.56
C LYS A 394 27.94 -12.82 -9.17
N LEU A 395 28.00 -11.50 -9.40
CA LEU A 395 29.18 -10.85 -9.98
C LEU A 395 30.40 -10.94 -9.05
N ARG A 396 30.16 -10.98 -7.73
CA ARG A 396 31.19 -11.15 -6.70
C ARG A 396 31.44 -12.60 -6.28
N ASP A 397 30.84 -13.57 -6.98
CA ASP A 397 30.93 -15.00 -6.66
C ASP A 397 30.58 -15.33 -5.19
N CYS A 398 29.60 -14.63 -4.64
CA CYS A 398 29.12 -14.82 -3.27
C CYS A 398 27.90 -15.75 -3.26
N GLY A 399 27.99 -16.85 -2.50
CA GLY A 399 26.89 -17.78 -2.28
C GLY A 399 25.89 -17.33 -1.22
N ASP A 400 26.32 -16.49 -0.28
CA ASP A 400 25.53 -16.04 0.88
C ASP A 400 25.80 -14.58 1.24
N LEU A 401 24.92 -13.98 2.05
CA LEU A 401 25.04 -12.58 2.47
C LEU A 401 26.24 -12.30 3.36
N ASP A 402 26.68 -13.23 4.22
CA ASP A 402 27.81 -12.97 5.11
C ASP A 402 29.12 -12.84 4.33
N THR A 403 29.32 -13.69 3.31
CA THR A 403 30.41 -13.57 2.34
C THR A 403 30.30 -12.26 1.56
N TYR A 404 29.09 -11.88 1.13
CA TYR A 404 28.85 -10.63 0.40
C TYR A 404 29.18 -9.37 1.23
N LEU A 405 28.82 -9.35 2.52
CA LEU A 405 29.08 -8.25 3.45
C LEU A 405 30.56 -8.10 3.78
N THR A 406 31.24 -9.23 4.00
CA THR A 406 32.68 -9.26 4.32
C THR A 406 33.49 -8.67 3.17
N GLY A 407 33.14 -9.02 1.93
CA GLY A 407 33.89 -8.60 0.75
C GLY A 407 35.37 -8.95 0.90
N ALA A 408 36.26 -7.96 0.74
CA ALA A 408 37.71 -8.12 0.93
C ALA A 408 38.21 -7.82 2.37
N ALA A 409 37.32 -7.57 3.34
CA ALA A 409 37.71 -7.26 4.71
C ALA A 409 37.97 -8.53 5.56
N ASN A 410 38.51 -8.36 6.77
CA ASN A 410 38.73 -9.48 7.69
C ASN A 410 37.45 -9.88 8.45
N SER A 411 36.47 -8.99 8.52
CA SER A 411 35.16 -9.25 9.13
C SER A 411 34.04 -8.49 8.39
N PRO A 412 32.78 -8.96 8.49
CA PRO A 412 31.61 -8.23 7.99
C PRO A 412 31.53 -6.79 8.51
N LEU A 413 31.99 -6.58 9.74
CA LEU A 413 31.91 -5.32 10.47
C LEU A 413 32.85 -4.25 9.91
N GLU A 414 34.14 -4.61 9.73
CA GLU A 414 35.13 -3.76 9.09
C GLU A 414 34.76 -3.49 7.62
N GLY A 415 34.23 -4.52 6.95
CA GLY A 415 33.72 -4.43 5.59
C GLY A 415 32.59 -3.40 5.47
N ALA A 416 31.61 -3.46 6.37
CA ALA A 416 30.45 -2.58 6.39
C ALA A 416 30.82 -1.10 6.56
N GLN A 417 31.70 -0.75 7.51
CA GLN A 417 32.09 0.64 7.73
C GLN A 417 32.81 1.25 6.52
N ARG A 418 33.75 0.51 5.92
CA ARG A 418 34.45 0.97 4.70
C ARG A 418 33.48 1.13 3.53
N GLN A 419 32.64 0.13 3.29
CA GLN A 419 31.68 0.15 2.20
C GLN A 419 30.63 1.25 2.35
N LEU A 420 30.23 1.56 3.59
CA LEU A 420 29.31 2.67 3.88
C LEU A 420 29.90 4.01 3.47
N ARG A 421 31.18 4.27 3.80
CA ARG A 421 31.88 5.49 3.35
C ARG A 421 31.99 5.55 1.83
N GLU A 422 32.42 4.45 1.19
CA GLU A 422 32.52 4.36 -0.27
C GLU A 422 31.16 4.59 -0.95
N MET A 423 30.07 4.06 -0.38
CA MET A 423 28.71 4.27 -0.85
C MET A 423 28.30 5.74 -0.75
N VAL A 424 28.61 6.42 0.36
CA VAL A 424 28.31 7.85 0.56
C VAL A 424 29.09 8.71 -0.43
N ASP A 425 30.40 8.50 -0.55
CA ASP A 425 31.24 9.25 -1.49
C ASP A 425 30.74 9.09 -2.93
N ALA A 426 30.39 7.87 -3.32
CA ALA A 426 29.81 7.59 -4.62
C ALA A 426 28.44 8.27 -4.79
N ALA A 427 27.60 8.30 -3.75
CA ALA A 427 26.27 8.88 -3.81
C ALA A 427 26.29 10.40 -3.95
N VAL A 428 27.15 11.10 -3.21
CA VAL A 428 27.32 12.55 -3.31
C VAL A 428 27.78 12.95 -4.72
N ALA A 429 28.64 12.14 -5.34
CA ALA A 429 29.14 12.39 -6.69
C ALA A 429 28.16 11.95 -7.81
N ASP A 430 27.25 11.01 -7.57
CA ASP A 430 26.40 10.39 -8.59
C ASP A 430 25.34 11.37 -9.14
N PRO A 431 25.39 11.72 -10.44
CA PRO A 431 24.39 12.58 -11.07
C PRO A 431 22.95 12.08 -10.94
N ARG A 432 22.73 10.77 -10.68
CA ARG A 432 21.40 10.19 -10.46
C ARG A 432 20.63 10.84 -9.32
N TYR A 433 21.30 11.39 -8.31
CA TYR A 433 20.62 12.01 -7.18
C TYR A 433 20.35 13.51 -7.36
N ARG A 434 20.94 14.14 -8.39
CA ARG A 434 20.76 15.56 -8.69
C ARG A 434 19.38 15.85 -9.30
N ARG A 435 18.90 17.08 -9.10
CA ARG A 435 17.61 17.56 -9.65
C ARG A 435 17.51 17.36 -11.15
N GLU A 436 18.59 17.58 -11.90
CA GLU A 436 18.64 17.40 -13.36
C GLU A 436 18.13 16.02 -13.82
N ARG A 437 18.35 14.97 -13.01
CA ARG A 437 17.89 13.59 -13.26
C ARG A 437 16.57 13.25 -12.61
N ASN A 438 16.06 14.11 -11.72
CA ASN A 438 14.84 13.91 -10.95
C ASN A 438 13.90 15.12 -11.02
N GLN A 439 13.76 15.77 -12.18
CA GLN A 439 12.81 16.89 -12.36
C GLN A 439 11.72 16.62 -13.39
N LYS A 440 11.81 15.48 -14.09
CA LYS A 440 10.88 15.14 -15.16
C LYS A 440 9.72 14.31 -14.58
N PRO A 441 8.49 14.84 -14.53
CA PRO A 441 7.33 14.04 -14.14
C PRO A 441 7.00 12.97 -15.19
N PRO A 442 6.09 12.03 -14.89
CA PRO A 442 5.59 11.09 -15.88
C PRO A 442 4.95 11.80 -17.07
N ASN A 443 5.12 11.25 -18.28
CA ASN A 443 4.61 11.86 -19.50
C ASN A 443 3.07 11.89 -19.53
N LYS A 444 2.51 13.09 -19.69
CA LYS A 444 1.11 13.30 -20.10
C LYS A 444 1.00 13.32 -21.63
N ILE A 445 -0.12 12.85 -22.17
CA ILE A 445 -0.39 12.79 -23.62
C ILE A 445 -1.35 13.89 -24.11
N ASN A 446 -1.70 14.84 -23.23
CA ASN A 446 -2.62 15.95 -23.53
C ASN A 446 -3.99 15.45 -24.00
N SER A 447 -4.59 14.56 -23.21
CA SER A 447 -5.97 14.12 -23.32
C SER A 447 -6.58 13.99 -21.93
N ASP A 448 -7.86 14.33 -21.81
CA ASP A 448 -8.60 14.18 -20.56
C ASP A 448 -9.09 12.75 -20.40
N LEU A 449 -9.01 12.25 -19.18
CA LEU A 449 -9.57 10.97 -18.81
C LEU A 449 -11.10 11.10 -18.82
N GLU A 450 -11.78 10.14 -19.44
CA GLU A 450 -13.24 10.02 -19.41
C GLU A 450 -13.66 8.82 -18.53
N LEU A 451 -14.96 8.70 -18.23
CA LEU A 451 -15.52 7.58 -17.45
C LEU A 451 -15.16 6.24 -18.09
N LEU A 452 -15.37 6.12 -19.40
CA LEU A 452 -15.02 4.96 -20.23
C LEU A 452 -13.86 5.29 -21.18
N ASP A 453 -13.29 4.28 -21.82
CA ASP A 453 -12.36 4.40 -22.94
C ASP A 453 -11.10 5.24 -22.68
N CYS A 454 -10.43 5.01 -21.54
CA CYS A 454 -9.05 5.49 -21.39
C CYS A 454 -8.12 4.79 -22.40
N ILE A 455 -6.89 5.27 -22.54
CA ILE A 455 -5.90 4.65 -23.44
C ILE A 455 -5.45 3.24 -22.99
N THR A 456 -6.01 2.71 -21.89
CA THR A 456 -5.84 1.31 -21.50
C THR A 456 -4.38 0.92 -21.21
N CYS A 457 -3.60 1.84 -20.63
CA CYS A 457 -2.18 1.60 -20.37
C CYS A 457 -1.88 0.80 -19.09
N ASP A 458 -2.91 0.51 -18.30
CA ASP A 458 -2.89 -0.23 -17.02
C ASP A 458 -1.97 0.30 -15.92
N LYS A 459 -1.25 1.40 -16.12
CA LYS A 459 -0.29 1.93 -15.13
C LYS A 459 -0.90 2.20 -13.75
N CYS A 460 -2.18 2.59 -13.71
CA CYS A 460 -2.90 2.90 -12.48
C CYS A 460 -3.17 1.69 -11.58
N VAL A 461 -3.18 0.47 -12.13
CA VAL A 461 -3.43 -0.77 -11.39
C VAL A 461 -2.23 -1.16 -10.52
N PRO A 462 -1.02 -1.40 -11.07
CA PRO A 462 0.12 -1.81 -10.25
C PRO A 462 0.67 -0.66 -9.40
N VAL A 463 0.49 0.61 -9.78
CA VAL A 463 0.99 1.75 -8.99
C VAL A 463 0.12 2.06 -7.77
N CYS A 464 -1.13 1.59 -7.76
CA CYS A 464 -2.02 1.80 -6.63
C CYS A 464 -1.50 1.00 -5.43
N PRO A 465 -1.09 1.65 -4.32
CA PRO A 465 -0.52 0.94 -3.18
C PRO A 465 -1.55 0.08 -2.44
N ASN A 466 -2.85 0.28 -2.67
CA ASN A 466 -3.92 -0.48 -2.01
C ASN A 466 -4.57 -1.53 -2.92
N ALA A 467 -4.10 -1.67 -4.17
CA ALA A 467 -4.74 -2.47 -5.20
C ALA A 467 -6.24 -2.12 -5.41
N ALA A 468 -6.58 -0.83 -5.27
CA ALA A 468 -7.96 -0.35 -5.42
C ALA A 468 -8.39 -0.24 -6.89
N ASN A 469 -7.47 0.09 -7.80
CA ASN A 469 -7.77 0.17 -9.23
C ASN A 469 -7.79 -1.23 -9.82
N PHE A 470 -8.80 -1.51 -10.64
CA PHE A 470 -9.02 -2.81 -11.25
C PHE A 470 -9.35 -2.70 -12.74
N THR A 471 -9.22 -3.83 -13.45
CA THR A 471 -9.57 -3.95 -14.86
C THR A 471 -10.93 -4.64 -15.01
N VAL A 472 -11.78 -4.14 -15.89
CA VAL A 472 -13.07 -4.75 -16.21
C VAL A 472 -13.25 -4.81 -17.73
N ALA A 473 -13.75 -5.94 -18.22
CA ALA A 473 -14.03 -6.12 -19.63
C ALA A 473 -15.48 -5.73 -19.94
N LEU A 474 -15.68 -4.74 -20.81
CA LEU A 474 -17.00 -4.37 -21.33
C LEU A 474 -17.08 -4.72 -22.82
N PRO A 475 -18.25 -5.11 -23.35
CA PRO A 475 -18.43 -5.28 -24.78
C PRO A 475 -18.26 -3.94 -25.50
N THR A 476 -17.48 -3.94 -26.58
CA THR A 476 -17.35 -2.75 -27.45
C THR A 476 -18.60 -2.59 -28.29
N GLY A 477 -19.04 -1.36 -28.50
CA GLY A 477 -20.27 -1.10 -29.26
C GLY A 477 -20.55 0.38 -29.46
N HIS A 478 -21.45 0.65 -30.40
CA HIS A 478 -22.08 1.94 -30.58
C HIS A 478 -23.53 1.82 -30.12
N HIS A 479 -23.89 2.59 -29.10
CA HIS A 479 -25.21 2.58 -28.49
C HIS A 479 -25.91 3.90 -28.77
N GLU A 480 -27.17 3.83 -29.19
CA GLU A 480 -27.98 5.03 -29.39
C GLU A 480 -28.15 5.79 -28.07
N GLY A 481 -27.99 7.12 -28.15
CA GLY A 481 -28.21 8.01 -27.03
C GLY A 481 -29.60 8.61 -27.11
N ALA A 482 -30.26 8.72 -25.96
CA ALA A 482 -31.53 9.43 -25.82
C ALA A 482 -31.69 9.95 -24.39
N LEU A 483 -32.40 11.06 -24.25
CA LEU A 483 -32.98 11.48 -22.97
C LEU A 483 -34.39 10.91 -22.88
N LEU A 484 -34.62 10.02 -21.92
CA LEU A 484 -35.93 9.49 -21.61
C LEU A 484 -36.60 10.45 -20.61
N ARG A 485 -37.79 10.95 -20.94
CA ARG A 485 -38.65 11.70 -20.01
C ARG A 485 -39.97 10.97 -19.85
N TRP A 486 -40.46 10.85 -18.63
CA TRP A 486 -41.76 10.22 -18.40
C TRP A 486 -42.63 10.96 -17.41
N LYS A 487 -43.94 10.76 -17.55
CA LYS A 487 -44.96 11.18 -16.59
C LYS A 487 -46.10 10.16 -16.59
N ASP A 488 -46.28 9.53 -15.43
CA ASP A 488 -47.17 8.38 -15.24
C ASP A 488 -46.89 7.32 -16.30
N GLN A 489 -47.83 7.00 -17.18
CA GLN A 489 -47.67 5.97 -18.23
C GLN A 489 -47.15 6.52 -19.58
N HIS A 490 -46.89 7.83 -19.68
CA HIS A 490 -46.43 8.46 -20.91
C HIS A 490 -44.92 8.63 -20.90
N ILE A 491 -44.25 8.15 -21.94
CA ILE A 491 -42.79 8.16 -22.08
C ILE A 491 -42.43 8.84 -23.40
N GLU A 492 -41.53 9.82 -23.33
CA GLU A 492 -40.98 10.54 -24.47
C GLU A 492 -39.49 10.27 -24.56
N MET A 493 -39.00 10.06 -25.80
CA MET A 493 -37.60 9.84 -26.09
C MET A 493 -37.10 10.98 -26.97
N GLU A 494 -36.20 11.79 -26.44
CA GLU A 494 -35.50 12.83 -27.20
C GLU A 494 -34.13 12.28 -27.62
N PRO A 495 -33.78 12.24 -28.93
CA PRO A 495 -32.47 11.80 -29.37
C PRO A 495 -31.33 12.57 -28.69
N GLY A 496 -30.30 11.84 -28.24
CA GLY A 496 -29.17 12.38 -27.48
C GLY A 496 -27.82 11.95 -28.05
N ALA A 497 -26.75 12.34 -27.37
CA ALA A 497 -25.39 11.93 -27.74
C ALA A 497 -25.22 10.41 -27.58
N PRO A 498 -24.73 9.70 -28.61
CA PRO A 498 -24.54 8.25 -28.52
C PRO A 498 -23.47 7.88 -27.49
N LEU A 499 -23.59 6.68 -26.92
CA LEU A 499 -22.56 6.09 -26.08
C LEU A 499 -21.67 5.17 -26.94
N LEU A 500 -20.43 5.58 -27.13
CA LEU A 500 -19.41 4.75 -27.77
C LEU A 500 -18.58 4.06 -26.69
N ILE A 501 -18.39 2.74 -26.85
CA ILE A 501 -17.43 1.95 -26.08
C ILE A 501 -16.44 1.35 -27.08
N ALA A 502 -15.33 2.05 -27.28
CA ALA A 502 -14.29 1.71 -28.23
C ALA A 502 -13.28 0.71 -27.67
N LYS A 503 -13.11 0.63 -26.34
CA LYS A 503 -12.15 -0.27 -25.68
C LYS A 503 -12.89 -1.38 -24.95
N LYS A 504 -12.48 -2.63 -25.19
CA LYS A 504 -12.98 -3.76 -24.40
C LYS A 504 -12.50 -3.65 -22.95
N HIS A 505 -11.25 -3.26 -22.77
CA HIS A 505 -10.61 -3.20 -21.47
C HIS A 505 -10.80 -1.82 -20.86
N GLN A 506 -11.47 -1.80 -19.71
CA GLN A 506 -11.82 -0.61 -18.96
C GLN A 506 -11.16 -0.65 -17.57
N ILE A 507 -11.10 0.51 -16.92
CA ILE A 507 -10.56 0.66 -15.57
C ILE A 507 -11.69 1.06 -14.63
N GLY A 508 -11.71 0.46 -13.45
CA GLY A 508 -12.55 0.88 -12.32
C GLY A 508 -11.72 1.11 -11.06
N ASN A 509 -12.37 1.64 -10.03
CA ASN A 509 -11.78 1.87 -8.71
C ASN A 509 -12.66 1.24 -7.62
N THR A 510 -12.08 0.51 -6.68
CA THR A 510 -12.78 -0.03 -5.51
C THR A 510 -12.77 1.05 -4.42
N GLY A 511 -13.93 1.62 -4.13
CA GLY A 511 -14.07 2.74 -3.18
C GLY A 511 -13.55 2.39 -1.79
N ASP A 512 -13.89 1.20 -1.31
CA ASP A 512 -13.50 0.62 -0.01
C ASP A 512 -11.99 0.53 0.20
N LEU A 513 -11.21 0.44 -0.87
CA LEU A 513 -9.74 0.33 -0.82
C LEU A 513 -9.03 1.64 -1.19
N CYS A 514 -9.77 2.66 -1.61
CA CYS A 514 -9.21 3.89 -2.13
C CYS A 514 -9.23 5.01 -1.09
N ASN A 515 -8.07 5.26 -0.48
CA ASN A 515 -7.83 6.40 0.42
C ASN A 515 -7.59 7.74 -0.32
N LEU A 516 -7.92 7.83 -1.61
CA LEU A 516 -7.73 9.05 -2.42
C LEU A 516 -6.31 9.62 -2.36
N CYS A 517 -5.28 8.77 -2.23
CA CYS A 517 -3.89 9.23 -2.06
C CYS A 517 -3.35 10.07 -3.23
N GLY A 518 -3.90 9.91 -4.43
CA GLY A 518 -3.54 10.66 -5.63
C GLY A 518 -2.53 9.98 -6.55
N GLU A 519 -1.81 8.95 -6.10
CA GLU A 519 -0.66 8.43 -6.85
C GLU A 519 -1.02 7.87 -8.24
N CYS A 520 -2.22 7.30 -8.38
CA CYS A 520 -2.65 6.80 -9.70
C CYS A 520 -2.88 7.91 -10.74
N ASP A 521 -3.11 9.16 -10.32
CA ASP A 521 -3.19 10.32 -11.21
C ASP A 521 -1.80 10.77 -11.67
N THR A 522 -0.84 10.84 -10.73
CA THR A 522 0.58 11.14 -11.01
C THR A 522 1.11 10.31 -12.18
N TRP A 523 0.74 9.02 -12.26
CA TRP A 523 1.20 8.09 -13.30
C TRP A 523 0.22 7.88 -14.46
N CYS A 524 -0.98 8.45 -14.39
CA CYS A 524 -1.92 8.42 -15.49
C CYS A 524 -1.39 9.31 -16.62
N PRO A 525 -1.27 8.80 -17.86
CA PRO A 525 -0.86 9.62 -18.99
C PRO A 525 -1.94 10.63 -19.43
N GLU A 526 -3.16 10.45 -18.98
CA GLU A 526 -4.31 11.33 -19.23
C GLU A 526 -4.58 12.19 -17.99
N ASP A 527 -5.24 13.32 -18.18
CA ASP A 527 -5.51 14.30 -17.12
C ASP A 527 -6.85 14.01 -16.42
N GLY A 528 -6.92 14.16 -15.10
CA GLY A 528 -8.14 13.98 -14.29
C GLY A 528 -8.10 12.88 -13.24
N GLY A 529 -7.18 11.92 -13.34
CA GLY A 529 -6.92 10.93 -12.29
C GLY A 529 -7.91 9.75 -12.23
N PRO A 530 -7.44 8.49 -12.27
CA PRO A 530 -8.32 7.31 -12.25
C PRO A 530 -9.23 7.23 -11.02
N TYR A 531 -8.75 7.62 -9.83
CA TYR A 531 -9.53 7.55 -8.59
C TYR A 531 -10.71 8.54 -8.53
N ILE A 532 -10.72 9.56 -9.40
CA ILE A 532 -11.77 10.57 -9.51
C ILE A 532 -12.72 10.22 -10.64
N VAL A 533 -12.16 10.01 -11.84
CA VAL A 533 -12.95 9.94 -13.08
C VAL A 533 -13.48 8.54 -13.36
N LYS A 534 -12.71 7.49 -13.05
CA LYS A 534 -13.12 6.12 -13.37
C LYS A 534 -14.23 5.66 -12.42
N PRO A 535 -15.12 4.79 -12.90
CA PRO A 535 -16.24 4.35 -12.08
C PRO A 535 -15.75 3.73 -10.78
N THR A 536 -16.18 4.34 -9.69
CA THR A 536 -15.91 3.87 -8.33
C THR A 536 -16.99 2.88 -7.94
N VAL A 537 -16.63 1.67 -7.54
CA VAL A 537 -17.56 0.66 -7.04
C VAL A 537 -17.35 0.50 -5.54
N PHE A 538 -18.41 0.70 -4.77
CA PHE A 538 -18.45 0.36 -3.35
C PHE A 538 -19.00 -1.06 -3.15
N LEU A 539 -18.41 -1.74 -2.17
CA LEU A 539 -18.70 -3.15 -1.87
C LEU A 539 -19.80 -3.30 -0.81
N THR A 540 -20.07 -2.25 -0.03
CA THR A 540 -21.08 -2.27 1.02
C THR A 540 -21.95 -1.02 0.99
N GLU A 541 -23.18 -1.13 1.50
CA GLU A 541 -24.06 0.03 1.69
C GLU A 541 -23.45 1.08 2.62
N GLN A 542 -22.73 0.63 3.66
CA GLN A 542 -22.11 1.51 4.65
C GLN A 542 -21.03 2.39 4.00
N SER A 543 -20.06 1.77 3.30
CA SER A 543 -19.01 2.52 2.61
C SER A 543 -19.60 3.44 1.53
N PHE A 544 -20.59 2.98 0.77
CA PHE A 544 -21.30 3.84 -0.17
C PHE A 544 -21.96 5.06 0.51
N ALA A 545 -22.61 4.87 1.67
CA ALA A 545 -23.29 5.95 2.40
C ALA A 545 -22.32 6.94 3.03
N ASP A 546 -21.19 6.47 3.55
CA ASP A 546 -20.17 7.28 4.23
C ASP A 546 -19.42 8.24 3.27
N HIS A 547 -19.48 7.98 1.96
CA HIS A 547 -18.90 8.83 0.91
C HIS A 547 -19.97 9.50 0.01
N PRO A 548 -20.85 10.37 0.54
CA PRO A 548 -21.98 10.94 -0.19
C PRO A 548 -21.58 11.86 -1.36
N HIS A 549 -20.34 12.34 -1.37
CA HIS A 549 -19.82 13.27 -2.38
C HIS A 549 -19.16 12.59 -3.59
N ARG A 550 -19.06 11.25 -3.59
CA ARG A 550 -18.47 10.51 -4.71
C ARG A 550 -19.55 9.99 -5.64
N ASP A 551 -19.39 10.28 -6.93
CA ASP A 551 -20.10 9.57 -7.98
C ASP A 551 -19.62 8.12 -7.97
N ALA A 552 -20.54 7.18 -7.77
CA ALA A 552 -20.16 5.80 -7.50
C ALA A 552 -21.28 4.79 -7.76
N PHE A 553 -20.86 3.56 -8.03
CA PHE A 553 -21.70 2.39 -8.10
C PHE A 553 -21.76 1.67 -6.74
N LEU A 554 -22.88 0.98 -6.50
CA LEU A 554 -23.04 0.00 -5.43
C LEU A 554 -23.75 -1.23 -6.00
N LEU A 555 -23.16 -2.41 -5.85
CA LEU A 555 -23.77 -3.67 -6.27
C LEU A 555 -24.60 -4.28 -5.12
N SER A 556 -25.71 -4.92 -5.46
CA SER A 556 -26.42 -5.79 -4.50
C SER A 556 -25.58 -7.03 -4.18
N PRO A 557 -25.72 -7.60 -2.98
CA PRO A 557 -25.09 -8.88 -2.62
C PRO A 557 -25.39 -10.01 -3.62
N GLU A 558 -26.61 -10.03 -4.16
CA GLU A 558 -27.09 -11.02 -5.14
C GLU A 558 -26.55 -10.78 -6.57
N ARG A 559 -25.88 -9.64 -6.80
CA ARG A 559 -25.33 -9.23 -8.10
C ARG A 559 -26.40 -9.21 -9.22
N ASP A 560 -27.60 -8.77 -8.86
CA ASP A 560 -28.75 -8.57 -9.76
C ASP A 560 -29.17 -7.10 -9.88
N GLN A 561 -28.58 -6.22 -9.06
CA GLN A 561 -28.84 -4.80 -9.05
C GLN A 561 -27.53 -4.01 -8.94
N ILE A 562 -27.48 -2.90 -9.66
CA ILE A 562 -26.46 -1.86 -9.48
C ILE A 562 -27.17 -0.54 -9.20
N SER A 563 -26.71 0.18 -8.17
CA SER A 563 -27.11 1.56 -7.90
C SER A 563 -26.01 2.48 -8.41
N TRP A 564 -26.37 3.63 -8.98
CA TRP A 564 -25.42 4.67 -9.37
C TRP A 564 -25.82 5.97 -8.71
N ARG A 565 -24.96 6.49 -7.83
CA ARG A 565 -25.05 7.88 -7.37
C ARG A 565 -24.30 8.76 -8.36
N ARG A 566 -24.99 9.76 -8.89
CA ARG A 566 -24.44 10.76 -9.81
C ARG A 566 -25.18 12.08 -9.62
N HIS A 567 -24.46 13.19 -9.59
CA HIS A 567 -25.06 14.53 -9.42
C HIS A 567 -25.96 14.68 -8.18
N GLY A 568 -25.65 13.95 -7.10
CA GLY A 568 -26.40 13.99 -5.84
C GLY A 568 -27.68 13.15 -5.79
N GLU A 569 -28.04 12.49 -6.89
CA GLU A 569 -29.18 11.55 -6.95
C GLU A 569 -28.69 10.11 -7.09
N THR A 570 -29.49 9.16 -6.60
CA THR A 570 -29.22 7.73 -6.78
C THR A 570 -30.28 7.09 -7.65
N ILE A 571 -29.85 6.51 -8.77
CA ILE A 571 -30.67 5.65 -9.61
C ILE A 571 -30.29 4.18 -9.38
N ARG A 572 -31.25 3.26 -9.51
CA ARG A 572 -31.03 1.82 -9.32
C ARG A 572 -31.52 1.04 -10.53
N TYR A 573 -30.65 0.21 -11.09
CA TYR A 573 -30.99 -0.71 -12.16
C TYR A 573 -31.02 -2.13 -11.59
N ARG A 574 -32.16 -2.81 -11.64
CA ARG A 574 -32.34 -4.19 -11.18
C ARG A 574 -32.77 -5.09 -12.34
N ARG A 575 -32.00 -6.14 -12.60
CA ARG A 575 -32.33 -7.18 -13.57
C ARG A 575 -33.47 -8.04 -13.03
N ARG A 576 -34.49 -8.31 -13.85
CA ARG A 576 -35.60 -9.23 -13.53
C ARG A 576 -35.40 -10.58 -14.18
N ASP A 577 -34.99 -10.57 -15.45
CA ASP A 577 -34.65 -11.74 -16.25
C ASP A 577 -33.60 -11.35 -17.31
N GLU A 578 -33.40 -12.18 -18.34
CA GLU A 578 -32.40 -11.92 -19.38
C GLU A 578 -32.65 -10.63 -20.19
N GLN A 579 -33.91 -10.24 -20.36
CA GLN A 579 -34.30 -9.09 -21.20
C GLN A 579 -34.97 -7.97 -20.41
N ARG A 580 -35.53 -8.25 -19.24
CA ARG A 580 -36.29 -7.26 -18.47
C ARG A 580 -35.50 -6.72 -17.30
N ALA A 581 -35.63 -5.42 -17.09
CA ALA A 581 -35.09 -4.73 -15.93
C ALA A 581 -36.05 -3.66 -15.42
N VAL A 582 -35.82 -3.23 -14.19
CA VAL A 582 -36.50 -2.10 -13.59
C VAL A 582 -35.44 -1.06 -13.22
N LEU A 583 -35.65 0.17 -13.69
CA LEU A 583 -34.91 1.34 -13.26
C LEU A 583 -35.74 2.09 -12.22
N GLU A 584 -35.20 2.31 -11.03
CA GLU A 584 -35.78 3.11 -9.97
C GLU A 584 -35.00 4.43 -9.84
N THR A 585 -35.71 5.55 -9.81
CA THR A 585 -35.17 6.89 -9.56
C THR A 585 -35.90 7.51 -8.35
N PRO A 586 -35.40 8.61 -7.76
CA PRO A 586 -36.12 9.29 -6.68
C PRO A 586 -37.54 9.75 -7.09
N ALA A 587 -37.78 9.96 -8.38
CA ALA A 587 -38.98 10.59 -8.91
C ALA A 587 -39.94 9.61 -9.62
N GLY A 588 -39.54 8.35 -9.84
CA GLY A 588 -40.36 7.35 -10.50
C GLY A 588 -39.61 6.07 -10.89
N THR A 589 -40.32 5.15 -11.54
CA THR A 589 -39.77 3.87 -12.00
C THR A 589 -40.03 3.66 -13.49
N LEU A 590 -39.10 3.02 -14.18
CA LEU A 590 -39.21 2.58 -15.57
C LEU A 590 -39.03 1.05 -15.65
N GLU A 591 -39.95 0.37 -16.31
CA GLU A 591 -39.71 -1.00 -16.76
C GLU A 591 -39.05 -0.97 -18.14
N LEU A 592 -38.03 -1.79 -18.31
CA LEU A 592 -37.21 -1.86 -19.52
C LEU A 592 -37.32 -3.24 -20.15
N LEU A 593 -37.37 -3.28 -21.48
CA LEU A 593 -37.12 -4.48 -22.30
C LEU A 593 -35.87 -4.21 -23.13
N ASP A 594 -34.82 -4.96 -22.86
CA ASP A 594 -33.43 -4.67 -23.23
C ASP A 594 -33.02 -3.28 -22.72
N ASP A 595 -32.95 -2.30 -23.62
CA ASP A 595 -32.65 -0.89 -23.32
C ASP A 595 -33.85 0.03 -23.63
N GLN A 596 -35.02 -0.53 -23.99
CA GLN A 596 -36.19 0.23 -24.41
C GLN A 596 -37.21 0.35 -23.26
N PRO A 597 -37.75 1.56 -23.00
CA PRO A 597 -38.77 1.74 -21.98
C PRO A 597 -40.10 1.10 -22.38
N LEU A 598 -40.62 0.22 -21.51
CA LEU A 598 -41.88 -0.50 -21.70
C LEU A 598 -43.05 0.17 -20.98
N SER A 599 -42.84 0.55 -19.72
CA SER A 599 -43.85 1.18 -18.87
C SER A 599 -43.18 2.09 -17.85
N SER A 600 -43.93 3.05 -17.31
CA SER A 600 -43.43 4.02 -16.35
C SER A 600 -44.44 4.30 -15.23
N LEU A 601 -43.91 4.75 -14.09
CA LEU A 601 -44.67 5.25 -12.94
C LEU A 601 -43.98 6.51 -12.39
N GLY A 602 -44.76 7.49 -11.93
CA GLY A 602 -44.21 8.75 -11.41
C GLY A 602 -43.73 9.67 -12.53
N GLN A 603 -42.82 10.58 -12.24
CA GLN A 603 -42.34 11.57 -13.21
C GLN A 603 -40.84 11.75 -13.06
N GLY A 604 -40.07 11.59 -14.13
CA GLY A 604 -38.62 11.77 -14.08
C GLY A 604 -38.00 11.86 -15.46
N GLU A 605 -36.67 12.01 -15.47
CA GLU A 605 -35.86 11.92 -16.68
C GLU A 605 -34.55 11.18 -16.42
N VAL A 606 -34.04 10.48 -17.44
CA VAL A 606 -32.77 9.75 -17.36
C VAL A 606 -32.12 9.63 -18.73
N GLN A 607 -30.79 9.69 -18.77
CA GLN A 607 -30.03 9.43 -19.99
C GLN A 607 -30.00 7.92 -20.28
N LEU A 608 -30.36 7.52 -21.50
CA LEU A 608 -30.28 6.13 -21.94
C LEU A 608 -28.84 5.59 -21.83
N ALA A 609 -27.83 6.43 -22.10
CA ALA A 609 -26.43 6.08 -21.91
C ALA A 609 -26.11 5.65 -20.47
N ASP A 610 -26.80 6.22 -19.47
CA ASP A 610 -26.58 5.87 -18.08
C ASP A 610 -27.16 4.50 -17.75
N ILE A 611 -28.36 4.20 -18.26
CA ILE A 611 -28.98 2.87 -18.16
C ILE A 611 -28.08 1.81 -18.78
N ILE A 612 -27.59 2.07 -20.00
CA ILE A 612 -26.70 1.14 -20.72
C ILE A 612 -25.40 0.93 -19.94
N THR A 613 -24.79 2.00 -19.43
CA THR A 613 -23.58 1.91 -18.60
C THR A 613 -23.83 1.05 -17.38
N MET A 614 -24.91 1.28 -16.63
CA MET A 614 -25.29 0.48 -15.47
C MET A 614 -25.50 -0.99 -15.83
N ARG A 615 -26.23 -1.29 -16.90
CA ARG A 615 -26.46 -2.66 -17.37
C ARG A 615 -25.14 -3.37 -17.71
N LEU A 616 -24.25 -2.70 -18.44
CA LEU A 616 -22.96 -3.27 -18.84
C LEU A 616 -22.05 -3.54 -17.64
N TYR A 617 -21.97 -2.61 -16.69
CA TYR A 617 -21.20 -2.81 -15.46
C TYR A 617 -21.82 -3.89 -14.57
N LEU A 618 -23.15 -3.93 -14.43
CA LEU A 618 -23.81 -5.00 -13.67
C LEU A 618 -23.46 -6.36 -14.29
N SER A 619 -23.59 -6.53 -15.61
CA SER A 619 -23.22 -7.78 -16.27
C SER A 619 -21.75 -8.14 -16.02
N ALA A 620 -20.82 -7.22 -16.29
CA ALA A 620 -19.38 -7.50 -16.20
C ALA A 620 -18.90 -7.76 -14.76
N LEU A 621 -19.48 -7.10 -13.76
CA LEU A 621 -19.13 -7.29 -12.35
C LEU A 621 -19.85 -8.47 -11.69
N SER A 622 -20.91 -8.98 -12.31
CA SER A 622 -21.63 -10.17 -11.82
C SER A 622 -20.98 -11.48 -12.24
N GLU A 623 -20.11 -11.46 -13.25
CA GLU A 623 -19.39 -12.65 -13.71
C GLU A 623 -18.47 -13.21 -12.62
N ALA A 624 -18.40 -14.55 -12.53
CA ALA A 624 -17.58 -15.26 -11.55
C ALA A 624 -16.06 -14.95 -11.68
N GLY A 625 -15.60 -14.53 -12.86
CA GLY A 625 -14.22 -14.13 -13.11
C GLY A 625 -13.95 -12.62 -12.99
N SER A 626 -14.92 -11.83 -12.48
CA SER A 626 -14.73 -10.40 -12.31
C SER A 626 -13.62 -10.10 -11.30
N SER A 627 -12.78 -9.11 -11.59
CA SER A 627 -11.61 -8.81 -10.75
C SER A 627 -11.95 -7.99 -9.48
N ILE A 628 -13.21 -7.88 -9.10
CA ILE A 628 -13.65 -7.06 -7.97
C ILE A 628 -13.61 -7.84 -6.64
N TRP A 629 -13.41 -7.13 -5.53
CA TRP A 629 -13.34 -7.67 -4.17
C TRP A 629 -14.72 -8.03 -3.58
N LEU A 630 -15.55 -8.75 -4.33
CA LEU A 630 -16.89 -9.14 -3.86
C LEU A 630 -16.84 -10.50 -3.14
N PRO A 631 -17.63 -10.71 -2.08
CA PRO A 631 -17.80 -12.02 -1.47
C PRO A 631 -18.22 -13.07 -2.50
N PRO A 632 -17.80 -14.34 -2.34
CA PRO A 632 -18.26 -15.42 -3.22
C PRO A 632 -19.78 -15.47 -3.25
N LEU A 633 -20.35 -15.71 -4.44
CA LEU A 633 -21.77 -16.04 -4.53
C LEU A 633 -22.03 -17.32 -3.72
N PRO A 634 -23.18 -17.44 -3.05
CA PRO A 634 -23.56 -18.71 -2.43
C PRO A 634 -23.43 -19.81 -3.47
N GLU A 635 -22.66 -20.87 -3.19
CA GLU A 635 -22.48 -21.98 -4.12
C GLU A 635 -23.86 -22.46 -4.59
N THR A 636 -24.20 -22.21 -5.85
CA THR A 636 -25.34 -22.88 -6.47
C THR A 636 -24.94 -24.34 -6.55
N ASN A 637 -25.55 -25.17 -5.68
CA ASN A 637 -25.30 -26.60 -5.62
C ASN A 637 -25.40 -27.19 -7.03
N PRO A 638 -24.32 -27.71 -7.63
CA PRO A 638 -24.34 -28.26 -8.99
C PRO A 638 -25.31 -29.45 -9.15
N LEU A 639 -25.82 -29.99 -8.03
CA LEU A 639 -26.79 -31.07 -8.00
C LEU A 639 -28.25 -30.63 -8.24
N GLU A 640 -28.57 -29.33 -8.26
CA GLU A 640 -29.92 -28.84 -8.60
C GLU A 640 -30.09 -28.48 -10.08
N ALA A 641 -29.00 -28.24 -10.81
CA ALA A 641 -29.03 -27.97 -12.26
C ALA A 641 -29.39 -29.20 -13.13
N GLY A 642 -29.59 -30.37 -12.53
CA GLY A 642 -29.92 -31.62 -13.20
C GLY A 642 -31.36 -32.11 -13.01
N ARG A 643 -32.25 -31.31 -12.41
CA ARG A 643 -33.68 -31.63 -12.31
C ARG A 643 -34.49 -30.66 -13.17
N GLU A 644 -34.63 -31.01 -14.45
CA GLU A 644 -35.76 -30.53 -15.24
C GLU A 644 -37.09 -31.00 -14.62
N PRO A 645 -38.18 -30.22 -14.76
CA PRO A 645 -39.45 -30.43 -14.06
C PRO A 645 -40.19 -31.74 -14.37
#